data_AF-A0A532THL4-F1
#
_entry.id   AF-A0A532THL4-F1
#
_cell.length_a   1.000
_cell.length_b   1.000
_cell.length_c   1.000
_cell.angle_alpha   90.00
_cell.angle_beta   90.00
_cell.angle_gamma   90.00
#
_symmetry.space_group_name_H-M   'P 1'
#
loop_
_entity.id
_entity.type
_entity.pdbx_description
1 polymer ?
#
loop_
_entity_poly.entity_id
_entity_poly.type
_entity_poly.pdbx_seq_one_letter_code
_entity_poly.pdbx_strand_id
1 'polypeptide(L)'
;MNSQIETVNRKVLQEESIAICSQFGCNYIKKIKPLKFKIFGFRKYPKCSNHHIPLVFIDEFVGKFITGVNACLFDISSLPPKQLLDQIKHSSPEEMSLFVNAWMYSSPIGRGAEIVSKYFDGLSRGYIKALSRKQRSALNSESTKKNHYKTLRQGLKKLVDDYTLFLRELRDKSGAFYEPEKLIQFSRTVQNIIENWMKNQLNTIQTQTNKKNKESDDVNDLIALKEKYDKILNARTSTLLLGIPLDKKSKKISAFELFSAYNEFFHANLSKEVKKEDVEHLLEEFNYNYKENRLVHNGSFENLIEQNNELRIKHIIKDQLELLFDSISIKLNLKNTIITRSLKILDEFIIRFHTKKVKISEKTDLKAVSAAIIYAVLVSNEKMPKINISDISKLPNYTISKYYGRYFKELYMNKQFNFPPYYNFQRIRDLISFDIFEKIILDKSGSKISNYALDLQKNCDKLRRLLSKEDLLLIQELYKNHFDKSVKYFSELAETIKYLYTISIMYKKIRTNLIIKPLAKYLFNKEITMFQGFKTFYNSIIEIFDFLYKKFPDILPKRSKTDNHNEKLYSSLIGSRIKLYLIKNLYNGKFFKSGKGECPECKKEGYKINTNISRLKALEFHHTTDEKEHKYSATVLYELFNENRDNPLFLENLIKSMELKKITLICANHHDIVSSKYYNFFRHLISWKDLPNYFPDKIQSLSPELIHALIKISINAYPITKNLNSKQKAYIKLSIISLLKRKYIIETLYGESCQICGEFNTIEHLVSFHFNHIDETKKTLVASNLFKSEEITCSEIVSKLDQERGGYLCNNCHTVFHRSSYYDLLEHVYIDENVMEKVSKDHIHVKQNFKLVYSSELIKDPFKLSKRLSGNFEKCLIAIDKLSKTGGIITNRILANALGVKSPKIVAQFFDRNEYLKQFIRISREDRITEYELTKKGFKALSLMNYFKKYYSSR
;
A
#
# COMPACT_ATOMS: atom_id res chain seq x y z
N MET A 1 -25.47 13.72 10.90
CA MET A 1 -24.76 14.11 12.16
C MET A 1 -24.27 15.55 12.07
N ASN A 2 -25.11 16.51 12.47
CA ASN A 2 -24.66 17.86 12.77
C ASN A 2 -23.98 17.82 14.14
N SER A 3 -22.65 17.76 14.18
CA SER A 3 -21.92 17.87 15.45
C SER A 3 -22.38 19.16 16.12
N GLN A 4 -23.03 19.07 17.29
CA GLN A 4 -23.25 20.24 18.13
C GLN A 4 -21.94 21.00 18.19
N ILE A 5 -21.94 22.26 17.75
CA ILE A 5 -20.74 23.08 17.73
C ILE A 5 -20.32 23.21 19.19
N GLU A 6 -19.33 22.42 19.59
CA GLU A 6 -18.87 22.41 20.97
C GLU A 6 -18.55 23.85 21.39
N THR A 7 -19.09 24.24 22.53
CA THR A 7 -18.72 25.48 23.22
C THR A 7 -17.26 25.34 23.65
N VAL A 8 -16.33 25.66 22.75
CA VAL A 8 -14.90 25.63 23.02
C VAL A 8 -14.63 26.55 24.21
N ASN A 9 -14.11 25.98 25.30
CA ASN A 9 -13.77 26.75 26.48
C ASN A 9 -12.71 27.78 26.10
N ARG A 10 -13.09 29.06 26.11
CA ARG A 10 -12.22 30.17 25.65
C ARG A 10 -11.19 30.49 26.73
N LYS A 11 -10.32 29.54 27.06
CA LYS A 11 -9.21 29.79 27.98
C LYS A 11 -8.34 30.90 27.37
N VAL A 12 -8.24 32.03 28.08
CA VAL A 12 -7.28 33.09 27.74
C VAL A 12 -5.89 32.54 28.02
N LEU A 13 -5.22 32.06 26.98
CA LEU A 13 -3.87 31.54 27.12
C LEU A 13 -2.87 32.67 27.34
N GLN A 14 -2.09 32.56 28.42
CA GLN A 14 -0.93 33.40 28.67
C GLN A 14 0.32 32.91 27.90
N GLU A 15 0.32 31.66 27.41
CA GLU A 15 1.46 31.02 26.73
C GLU A 15 1.07 30.41 25.37
N GLU A 16 2.06 30.00 24.57
CA GLU A 16 1.80 29.23 23.35
C GLU A 16 1.27 27.83 23.69
N SER A 17 0.28 27.36 22.91
CA SER A 17 -0.29 26.02 23.05
C SER A 17 -0.46 25.35 21.69
N ILE A 18 -0.81 24.07 21.69
CA ILE A 18 -1.15 23.29 20.50
C ILE A 18 -2.65 22.99 20.52
N ALA A 19 -3.33 23.32 19.44
CA ALA A 19 -4.72 22.99 19.22
C ALA A 19 -4.86 21.99 18.06
N ILE A 20 -5.83 21.09 18.16
CA ILE A 20 -6.09 20.01 17.22
C ILE A 20 -7.56 20.06 16.79
N CYS A 21 -7.87 19.39 15.67
CA CYS A 21 -9.26 19.29 15.23
C CYS A 21 -10.06 18.39 16.18
N SER A 22 -11.25 18.83 16.58
CA SER A 22 -12.15 18.06 17.46
C SER A 22 -12.77 16.83 16.79
N GLN A 23 -12.72 16.74 15.46
CA GLN A 23 -13.14 15.53 14.74
C GLN A 23 -12.14 14.40 14.99
N PHE A 24 -12.60 13.30 15.60
CA PHE A 24 -11.76 12.13 15.86
C PHE A 24 -11.10 11.62 14.57
N GLY A 25 -9.82 11.27 14.65
CA GLY A 25 -9.03 10.80 13.51
C GLY A 25 -8.50 11.88 12.57
N CYS A 26 -8.86 13.15 12.77
CA CYS A 26 -8.25 14.24 12.02
C CYS A 26 -6.81 14.50 12.49
N ASN A 27 -5.88 14.57 11.55
CA ASN A 27 -4.47 14.84 11.82
C ASN A 27 -4.10 16.34 11.78
N TYR A 28 -5.09 17.24 11.69
CA TYR A 28 -4.83 18.68 11.63
C TYR A 28 -4.46 19.21 13.02
N ILE A 29 -3.24 19.72 13.13
CA ILE A 29 -2.65 20.26 14.36
C ILE A 29 -2.08 21.65 14.05
N LYS A 30 -2.34 22.62 14.93
CA LYS A 30 -1.88 23.99 14.77
C LYS A 30 -1.38 24.57 16.09
N LYS A 31 -0.25 25.28 16.04
CA LYS A 31 0.26 26.06 17.17
C LYS A 31 -0.50 27.37 17.31
N ILE A 32 -1.00 27.64 18.51
CA ILE A 32 -1.77 28.84 18.85
C ILE A 32 -0.90 29.76 19.71
N LYS A 33 -0.84 31.04 19.35
CA LYS A 33 -0.10 32.08 20.07
C LYS A 33 -1.01 32.76 21.10
N PRO A 34 -0.49 33.22 22.25
CA PRO A 34 -1.26 33.97 23.23
C PRO A 34 -1.78 35.29 22.63
N LEU A 35 -2.96 35.72 23.06
CA LEU A 35 -3.56 36.99 22.65
C LEU A 35 -2.85 38.14 23.37
N LYS A 36 -2.15 39.00 22.62
CA LYS A 36 -1.27 40.03 23.19
C LYS A 36 -1.99 41.32 23.66
N PHE A 37 -3.27 41.53 23.35
CA PHE A 37 -4.01 42.73 23.76
C PHE A 37 -5.48 42.41 24.04
N LYS A 38 -5.97 42.75 25.24
CA LYS A 38 -7.35 42.48 25.70
C LYS A 38 -8.43 43.40 25.08
N ILE A 39 -8.05 44.49 24.41
CA ILE A 39 -8.96 45.64 24.22
C ILE A 39 -9.63 45.70 22.83
N PHE A 40 -9.08 45.05 21.79
CA PHE A 40 -9.78 44.97 20.50
C PHE A 40 -9.49 43.63 19.80
N GLY A 41 -10.50 42.79 19.63
CA GLY A 41 -10.43 41.71 18.65
C GLY A 41 -11.25 40.48 18.97
N PHE A 42 -12.47 40.42 18.42
CA PHE A 42 -13.15 39.18 18.06
C PHE A 42 -12.32 38.42 17.01
N ARG A 43 -11.15 37.85 17.38
CA ARG A 43 -10.41 36.98 16.48
C ARG A 43 -11.17 35.66 16.36
N LYS A 44 -11.63 35.37 15.14
CA LYS A 44 -12.20 34.06 14.77
C LYS A 44 -11.23 32.97 15.24
N TYR A 45 -11.71 32.07 16.09
CA TYR A 45 -10.93 30.93 16.58
C TYR A 45 -10.37 30.15 15.37
N PRO A 46 -9.12 29.69 15.40
CA PRO A 46 -8.57 28.90 14.31
C PRO A 46 -9.47 27.69 14.05
N LYS A 47 -9.75 27.45 12.77
CA LYS A 47 -10.56 26.33 12.31
C LYS A 47 -9.66 25.28 11.66
N CYS A 48 -10.09 24.03 11.72
CA CYS A 48 -9.50 22.96 10.93
C CYS A 48 -9.58 23.28 9.43
N SER A 49 -8.52 23.04 8.67
CA SER A 49 -8.55 23.25 7.21
C SER A 49 -9.46 22.26 6.50
N ASN A 50 -9.66 21.07 7.08
CA ASN A 50 -10.37 19.97 6.43
C ASN A 50 -11.87 19.98 6.78
N HIS A 51 -12.19 20.27 8.04
CA HIS A 51 -13.57 20.17 8.56
C HIS A 51 -14.20 21.54 8.83
N HIS A 52 -13.44 22.63 8.76
CA HIS A 52 -13.90 24.00 9.05
C HIS A 52 -14.54 24.22 10.44
N ILE A 53 -14.38 23.27 11.36
CA ILE A 53 -14.77 23.37 12.78
C ILE A 53 -13.66 24.02 13.62
N PRO A 54 -13.99 24.69 14.74
CA PRO A 54 -13.00 25.24 15.67
C PRO A 54 -12.01 24.17 16.15
N LEU A 55 -10.74 24.55 16.32
CA LEU A 55 -9.77 23.69 16.98
C LEU A 55 -10.03 23.67 18.50
N VAL A 56 -9.62 22.59 19.15
CA VAL A 56 -9.67 22.42 20.62
C VAL A 56 -8.26 22.16 21.15
N PHE A 57 -8.00 22.49 22.40
CA PHE A 57 -6.69 22.19 22.99
C PHE A 57 -6.53 20.69 23.25
N ILE A 58 -5.28 20.24 23.24
CA ILE A 58 -5.01 18.81 23.34
C ILE A 58 -5.46 18.20 24.67
N ASP A 59 -5.36 18.96 25.76
CA ASP A 59 -5.81 18.58 27.10
C ASP A 59 -7.34 18.47 27.20
N GLU A 60 -8.07 19.20 26.35
CA GLU A 60 -9.53 19.16 26.27
C GLU A 60 -10.02 18.02 25.37
N PHE A 61 -9.28 17.71 24.30
CA PHE A 61 -9.63 16.68 23.34
C PHE A 61 -9.36 15.26 23.85
N VAL A 62 -8.18 15.02 24.43
CA VAL A 62 -7.71 13.66 24.73
C VAL A 62 -8.64 12.96 25.71
N GLY A 63 -9.13 13.68 26.72
CA GLY A 63 -10.11 13.15 27.68
C GLY A 63 -11.38 12.65 26.99
N LYS A 64 -12.00 13.48 26.13
CA LYS A 64 -13.20 13.10 25.36
C LYS A 64 -12.94 11.93 24.44
N PHE A 65 -11.78 11.92 23.78
CA PHE A 65 -11.40 10.81 22.91
C PHE A 65 -11.28 9.50 23.68
N ILE A 66 -10.62 9.50 24.85
CA ILE A 66 -10.51 8.32 25.72
C ILE A 66 -11.89 7.89 26.24
N THR A 67 -12.76 8.82 26.62
CA THR A 67 -14.15 8.50 27.01
C THR A 67 -14.89 7.78 25.89
N GLY A 68 -14.87 8.32 24.66
CA GLY A 68 -15.51 7.68 23.50
C GLY A 68 -14.90 6.31 23.14
N VAL A 69 -13.59 6.17 23.30
CA VAL A 69 -12.89 4.88 23.12
C VAL A 69 -13.34 3.88 24.20
N ASN A 70 -13.26 4.22 25.47
CA ASN A 70 -13.64 3.32 26.57
C ASN A 70 -15.12 2.94 26.50
N ALA A 71 -16.01 3.91 26.20
CA ALA A 71 -17.42 3.65 25.98
C ALA A 71 -17.66 2.72 24.77
N CYS A 72 -16.81 2.74 23.74
CA CYS A 72 -16.91 1.81 22.61
C CYS A 72 -16.37 0.42 22.95
N LEU A 73 -15.19 0.35 23.58
CA LEU A 73 -14.48 -0.92 23.84
C LEU A 73 -15.17 -1.75 24.92
N PHE A 74 -15.72 -1.12 25.96
CA PHE A 74 -16.22 -1.77 27.17
C PHE A 74 -17.72 -1.54 27.39
N ASP A 75 -18.49 -1.26 26.34
CA ASP A 75 -19.96 -1.23 26.45
C ASP A 75 -20.53 -2.63 26.76
N ILE A 76 -21.71 -2.70 27.37
CA ILE A 76 -22.45 -3.95 27.59
C ILE A 76 -22.73 -4.69 26.28
N SER A 77 -22.87 -3.98 25.15
CA SER A 77 -22.99 -4.58 23.82
C SER A 77 -21.75 -5.34 23.35
N SER A 78 -20.62 -5.22 24.08
CA SER A 78 -19.39 -5.98 23.84
C SER A 78 -19.53 -7.45 24.21
N LEU A 79 -20.55 -7.81 24.98
CA LEU A 79 -20.95 -9.20 25.22
C LEU A 79 -21.43 -9.87 23.92
N PRO A 80 -21.31 -11.20 23.80
CA PRO A 80 -21.82 -11.92 22.64
C PRO A 80 -23.34 -11.71 22.50
N PRO A 81 -23.86 -11.47 21.29
CA PRO A 81 -25.30 -11.28 21.09
C PRO A 81 -26.11 -12.52 21.46
N LYS A 82 -27.25 -12.34 22.17
CA LYS A 82 -28.12 -13.45 22.61
C LYS A 82 -28.49 -14.41 21.49
N GLN A 83 -28.85 -13.90 20.31
CA GLN A 83 -29.15 -14.73 19.13
C GLN A 83 -28.00 -15.66 18.71
N LEU A 84 -26.75 -15.22 18.85
CA LEU A 84 -25.57 -16.03 18.51
C LEU A 84 -25.31 -17.07 19.61
N LEU A 85 -25.48 -16.67 20.87
CA LEU A 85 -25.39 -17.58 22.01
C LEU A 85 -26.44 -18.68 21.93
N ASP A 86 -27.69 -18.38 21.58
CA ASP A 86 -28.75 -19.38 21.43
C ASP A 86 -28.42 -20.41 20.34
N GLN A 87 -27.82 -19.98 19.23
CA GLN A 87 -27.40 -20.88 18.15
C GLN A 87 -26.27 -21.82 18.58
N ILE A 88 -25.28 -21.30 19.32
CA ILE A 88 -24.17 -22.09 19.85
C ILE A 88 -24.67 -23.03 20.94
N LYS A 89 -25.55 -22.55 21.83
CA LYS A 89 -26.18 -23.36 22.89
C LYS A 89 -26.90 -24.56 22.33
N HIS A 90 -27.64 -24.36 21.24
CA HIS A 90 -28.41 -25.43 20.61
C HIS A 90 -27.53 -26.47 19.91
N SER A 91 -26.43 -26.03 19.29
CA SER A 91 -25.63 -26.87 18.38
C SER A 91 -24.38 -27.46 19.02
N SER A 92 -23.79 -26.77 19.99
CA SER A 92 -22.52 -27.11 20.65
C SER A 92 -22.48 -26.54 22.08
N PRO A 93 -23.39 -26.96 22.98
CA PRO A 93 -23.49 -26.43 24.35
C PRO A 93 -22.19 -26.56 25.15
N GLU A 94 -21.40 -27.61 24.90
CA GLU A 94 -20.11 -27.87 25.54
C GLU A 94 -19.04 -26.82 25.22
N GLU A 95 -19.15 -26.12 24.08
CA GLU A 95 -18.22 -25.05 23.68
C GLU A 95 -18.70 -23.66 24.11
N MET A 96 -19.81 -23.53 24.85
CA MET A 96 -20.38 -22.24 25.21
C MET A 96 -19.40 -21.37 26.03
N SER A 97 -18.83 -21.94 27.09
CA SER A 97 -17.88 -21.22 27.95
C SER A 97 -16.62 -20.83 27.17
N LEU A 98 -16.14 -21.72 26.31
CA LEU A 98 -15.02 -21.45 25.40
C LEU A 98 -15.32 -20.29 24.45
N PHE A 99 -16.52 -20.27 23.86
CA PHE A 99 -16.98 -19.22 22.96
C PHE A 99 -17.04 -17.86 23.64
N VAL A 100 -17.68 -17.78 24.82
CA VAL A 100 -17.75 -16.53 25.59
C VAL A 100 -16.35 -16.03 25.95
N ASN A 101 -15.47 -16.92 26.41
CA ASN A 101 -14.08 -16.59 26.76
C ASN A 101 -13.31 -15.99 25.58
N ALA A 102 -13.32 -16.65 24.43
CA ALA A 102 -12.64 -16.17 23.24
C ALA A 102 -13.29 -14.90 22.64
N TRP A 103 -14.60 -14.74 22.77
CA TRP A 103 -15.30 -13.51 22.37
C TRP A 103 -14.82 -12.32 23.20
N MET A 104 -14.76 -12.46 24.52
CA MET A 104 -14.30 -11.39 25.42
C MET A 104 -12.84 -11.02 25.16
N TYR A 105 -11.98 -12.00 24.85
CA TYR A 105 -10.61 -11.75 24.38
C TYR A 105 -10.56 -10.90 23.09
N SER A 106 -11.42 -11.23 22.12
CA SER A 106 -11.38 -10.63 20.78
C SER A 106 -12.10 -9.27 20.68
N SER A 107 -13.01 -8.99 21.61
CA SER A 107 -13.93 -7.84 21.54
C SER A 107 -13.21 -6.48 21.53
N PRO A 108 -12.24 -6.18 22.43
CA PRO A 108 -11.52 -4.90 22.39
C PRO A 108 -10.76 -4.67 21.07
N ILE A 109 -10.19 -5.73 20.49
CA ILE A 109 -9.47 -5.66 19.21
C ILE A 109 -10.47 -5.43 18.06
N GLY A 110 -11.58 -6.19 18.04
CA GLY A 110 -12.64 -6.05 17.04
C GLY A 110 -13.30 -4.68 17.05
N ARG A 111 -13.30 -4.05 18.23
CA ARG A 111 -13.82 -2.70 18.48
C ARG A 111 -12.80 -1.58 18.21
N GLY A 112 -11.59 -1.90 17.78
CA GLY A 112 -10.64 -0.95 17.21
C GLY A 112 -9.55 -0.43 18.15
N ALA A 113 -9.26 -1.13 19.26
CA ALA A 113 -8.20 -0.75 20.20
C ALA A 113 -6.84 -0.52 19.50
N GLU A 114 -6.51 -1.30 18.46
CA GLU A 114 -5.26 -1.15 17.69
C GLU A 114 -5.10 0.20 16.97
N ILE A 115 -6.21 0.88 16.65
CA ILE A 115 -6.20 2.16 15.96
C ILE A 115 -5.89 3.30 16.93
N VAL A 116 -6.23 3.14 18.21
CA VAL A 116 -5.95 4.11 19.28
C VAL A 116 -4.44 4.35 19.40
N SER A 117 -3.65 3.27 19.44
CA SER A 117 -2.19 3.35 19.49
C SER A 117 -1.60 4.12 18.30
N LYS A 118 -2.01 3.76 17.07
CA LYS A 118 -1.58 4.42 15.83
C LYS A 118 -1.95 5.92 15.84
N TYR A 119 -3.08 6.27 16.42
CA TYR A 119 -3.55 7.65 16.52
C TYR A 119 -2.73 8.48 17.51
N PHE A 120 -2.51 7.99 18.73
CA PHE A 120 -1.68 8.67 19.72
C PHE A 120 -0.24 8.86 19.24
N ASP A 121 0.31 7.89 18.51
CA ASP A 121 1.61 8.03 17.83
C ASP A 121 1.59 9.13 16.74
N GLY A 122 0.50 9.21 15.99
CA GLY A 122 0.27 10.26 15.00
C GLY A 122 0.19 11.65 15.63
N LEU A 123 -0.65 11.78 16.67
CA LEU A 123 -0.83 13.01 17.44
C LEU A 123 0.49 13.45 18.09
N SER A 124 1.22 12.54 18.73
CA SER A 124 2.51 12.85 19.37
C SER A 124 3.53 13.34 18.34
N ARG A 125 3.63 12.68 17.17
CA ARG A 125 4.52 13.13 16.08
C ARG A 125 4.10 14.49 15.51
N GLY A 126 2.80 14.71 15.32
CA GLY A 126 2.26 15.98 14.87
C GLY A 126 2.52 17.11 15.88
N TYR A 127 2.35 16.82 17.17
CA TYR A 127 2.65 17.73 18.28
C TYR A 127 4.12 18.18 18.22
N ILE A 128 5.05 17.22 18.17
CA ILE A 128 6.49 17.51 18.10
C ILE A 128 6.86 18.28 16.82
N LYS A 129 6.21 18.00 15.68
CA LYS A 129 6.43 18.73 14.42
C LYS A 129 5.97 20.19 14.50
N ALA A 130 4.91 20.48 15.25
CA ALA A 130 4.41 21.84 15.44
C ALA A 130 5.34 22.72 16.30
N LEU A 131 6.29 22.12 17.01
CA LEU A 131 7.26 22.81 17.87
C LEU A 131 8.49 23.30 17.10
N SER A 132 8.94 24.52 17.42
CA SER A 132 10.22 25.04 16.94
C SER A 132 11.40 24.22 17.46
N ARG A 133 12.58 24.33 16.82
CA ARG A 133 13.80 23.66 17.30
C ARG A 133 14.18 24.07 18.73
N LYS A 134 14.02 25.36 19.07
CA LYS A 134 14.29 25.89 20.42
C LYS A 134 13.35 25.27 21.46
N GLN A 135 12.06 25.19 21.14
CA GLN A 135 11.05 24.58 22.01
C GLN A 135 11.32 23.10 22.25
N ARG A 136 11.62 22.33 21.19
CA ARG A 136 12.00 20.92 21.33
C ARG A 136 13.22 20.72 22.21
N SER A 137 14.26 21.55 22.03
CA SER A 137 15.45 21.50 22.87
C SER A 137 15.15 21.83 24.33
N ALA A 138 14.27 22.79 24.59
CA ALA A 138 13.89 23.21 25.94
C ALA A 138 12.94 22.23 26.65
N LEU A 139 12.12 21.48 25.91
CA LEU A 139 11.30 20.40 26.46
C LEU A 139 12.15 19.18 26.84
N ASN A 140 13.25 18.93 26.13
CA ASN A 140 14.16 17.80 26.39
C ASN A 140 15.24 18.10 27.45
N SER A 141 15.46 19.37 27.82
CA SER A 141 16.41 19.73 28.86
C SER A 141 15.79 19.58 30.25
N GLU A 142 16.41 18.80 31.14
CA GLU A 142 16.01 18.64 32.54
C GLU A 142 16.09 19.93 33.38
N SER A 143 16.69 20.99 32.85
CA SER A 143 16.79 22.27 33.58
C SER A 143 15.41 22.89 33.78
N THR A 144 14.85 22.71 34.97
CA THR A 144 13.55 23.22 35.45
C THR A 144 13.48 24.75 35.55
N LYS A 145 14.59 25.47 35.37
CA LYS A 145 14.73 26.90 35.68
C LYS A 145 14.01 27.90 34.75
N LYS A 146 13.30 27.47 33.70
CA LYS A 146 12.52 28.39 32.83
C LYS A 146 11.11 27.87 32.56
N ASN A 147 10.12 28.52 33.18
CA ASN A 147 8.68 28.25 33.04
C ASN A 147 8.09 28.57 31.64
N HIS A 148 8.89 29.08 30.70
CA HIS A 148 8.43 29.70 29.45
C HIS A 148 7.67 28.76 28.48
N TYR A 149 7.69 27.43 28.69
CA TYR A 149 6.99 26.44 27.87
C TYR A 149 6.15 25.48 28.71
N LYS A 150 5.66 25.93 29.87
CA LYS A 150 4.89 25.10 30.81
C LYS A 150 3.68 24.46 30.13
N THR A 151 2.90 25.24 29.38
CA THR A 151 1.69 24.77 28.68
C THR A 151 2.00 23.71 27.62
N LEU A 152 3.09 23.88 26.85
CA LEU A 152 3.52 22.89 25.85
C LEU A 152 4.03 21.59 26.50
N ARG A 153 4.74 21.71 27.63
CA ARG A 153 5.19 20.54 28.40
C ARG A 153 4.00 19.79 29.01
N GLN A 154 3.02 20.52 29.54
CA GLN A 154 1.79 19.94 30.09
C GLN A 154 0.97 19.24 29.01
N GLY A 155 0.81 19.82 27.81
CA GLY A 155 0.09 19.16 26.72
C GLY A 155 0.74 17.86 26.25
N LEU A 156 2.09 17.84 26.13
CA LEU A 156 2.81 16.61 25.79
C LEU A 156 2.75 15.58 26.93
N LYS A 157 2.90 16.02 28.18
CA LYS A 157 2.77 15.16 29.36
C LYS A 157 1.36 14.55 29.43
N LYS A 158 0.31 15.33 29.21
CA LYS A 158 -1.08 14.88 29.20
C LYS A 158 -1.33 13.79 28.15
N LEU A 159 -0.80 13.95 26.93
CA LEU A 159 -0.85 12.90 25.91
C LEU A 159 -0.22 11.58 26.39
N VAL A 160 0.97 11.66 27.01
CA VAL A 160 1.70 10.48 27.49
C VAL A 160 0.97 9.84 28.67
N ASP A 161 0.54 10.64 29.63
CA ASP A 161 -0.14 10.18 30.84
C ASP A 161 -1.47 9.51 30.48
N ASP A 162 -2.31 10.14 29.64
CA ASP A 162 -3.62 9.59 29.25
C ASP A 162 -3.49 8.35 28.37
N TYR A 163 -2.51 8.31 27.46
CA TYR A 163 -2.26 7.11 26.67
C TYR A 163 -1.74 5.96 27.53
N THR A 164 -0.86 6.25 28.49
CA THR A 164 -0.35 5.24 29.45
C THR A 164 -1.47 4.71 30.33
N LEU A 165 -2.34 5.60 30.82
CA LEU A 165 -3.52 5.23 31.60
C LEU A 165 -4.46 4.35 30.77
N PHE A 166 -4.76 4.75 29.53
CA PHE A 166 -5.56 3.94 28.62
C PHE A 166 -4.97 2.54 28.39
N LEU A 167 -3.67 2.42 28.15
CA LEU A 167 -3.03 1.10 27.95
C LEU A 167 -3.12 0.22 29.20
N ARG A 168 -3.00 0.82 30.39
CA ARG A 168 -3.18 0.12 31.66
C ARG A 168 -4.64 -0.34 31.82
N GLU A 169 -5.60 0.57 31.66
CA GLU A 169 -7.03 0.25 31.72
C GLU A 169 -7.43 -0.82 30.70
N LEU A 170 -6.91 -0.73 29.48
CA LEU A 170 -7.15 -1.73 28.44
C LEU A 170 -6.68 -3.11 28.88
N ARG A 171 -5.48 -3.21 29.46
CA ARG A 171 -4.93 -4.46 29.96
C ARG A 171 -5.74 -4.99 31.13
N ASP A 172 -5.99 -4.16 32.13
CA ASP A 172 -6.64 -4.54 33.38
C ASP A 172 -8.09 -4.97 33.12
N LYS A 173 -8.85 -4.18 32.36
CA LYS A 173 -10.24 -4.50 32.01
C LYS A 173 -10.34 -5.71 31.10
N SER A 174 -9.51 -5.79 30.05
CA SER A 174 -9.58 -6.96 29.15
C SER A 174 -9.24 -8.24 29.93
N GLY A 175 -8.19 -8.22 30.77
CA GLY A 175 -7.79 -9.37 31.57
C GLY A 175 -8.82 -9.80 32.64
N ALA A 176 -9.78 -8.95 32.97
CA ALA A 176 -10.86 -9.29 33.91
C ALA A 176 -11.94 -10.19 33.30
N PHE A 177 -12.05 -10.25 31.96
CA PHE A 177 -13.18 -10.88 31.27
C PHE A 177 -12.86 -12.21 30.56
N TYR A 178 -11.58 -12.62 30.51
CA TYR A 178 -11.21 -13.88 29.87
C TYR A 178 -10.00 -14.54 30.56
N GLU A 179 -9.92 -15.85 30.40
CA GLU A 179 -8.83 -16.71 30.87
C GLU A 179 -7.95 -17.09 29.66
N PRO A 180 -6.71 -16.57 29.56
CA PRO A 180 -5.81 -16.80 28.42
C PRO A 180 -5.57 -18.29 28.11
N GLU A 181 -5.44 -19.10 29.16
CA GLU A 181 -5.19 -20.54 29.11
C GLU A 181 -6.36 -21.33 28.50
N LYS A 182 -7.57 -20.76 28.48
CA LYS A 182 -8.76 -21.38 27.88
C LYS A 182 -8.98 -20.97 26.42
N LEU A 183 -8.06 -20.25 25.79
CA LEU A 183 -8.16 -19.87 24.38
C LEU A 183 -7.70 -21.02 23.47
N ILE A 184 -8.65 -21.86 23.03
CA ILE A 184 -8.42 -22.95 22.06
C ILE A 184 -9.25 -22.74 20.79
N GLN A 185 -8.92 -23.50 19.75
CA GLN A 185 -9.62 -23.44 18.47
C GLN A 185 -11.04 -24.03 18.60
N PHE A 186 -12.06 -23.30 18.13
CA PHE A 186 -13.44 -23.78 18.07
C PHE A 186 -13.61 -24.96 17.11
N SER A 187 -14.60 -25.82 17.36
CA SER A 187 -15.01 -26.83 16.38
C SER A 187 -15.54 -26.20 15.10
N ARG A 188 -15.65 -27.04 14.06
CA ARG A 188 -16.17 -26.61 12.77
C ARG A 188 -17.62 -26.13 12.87
N THR A 189 -18.40 -26.70 13.77
CA THR A 189 -19.80 -26.34 14.02
C THR A 189 -19.90 -24.89 14.52
N VAL A 190 -19.18 -24.56 15.59
CA VAL A 190 -19.16 -23.21 16.16
C VAL A 190 -18.58 -22.19 15.17
N GLN A 191 -17.51 -22.54 14.43
CA GLN A 191 -16.98 -21.68 13.36
C GLN A 191 -18.04 -21.37 12.29
N ASN A 192 -18.79 -22.38 11.83
CA ASN A 192 -19.83 -22.21 10.83
C ASN A 192 -20.98 -21.32 11.34
N ILE A 193 -21.36 -21.48 12.62
CA ILE A 193 -22.39 -20.64 13.27
C ILE A 193 -21.94 -19.18 13.31
N ILE A 194 -20.73 -18.91 13.80
CA ILE A 194 -20.15 -17.56 13.85
C ILE A 194 -20.07 -16.96 12.45
N GLU A 195 -19.61 -17.72 11.45
CA GLU A 195 -19.47 -17.23 10.08
C GLU A 195 -20.83 -16.92 9.43
N ASN A 196 -21.83 -17.75 9.67
CA ASN A 196 -23.19 -17.54 9.18
C ASN A 196 -23.85 -16.32 9.83
N TRP A 197 -23.77 -16.22 11.16
CA TRP A 197 -24.29 -15.09 11.91
C TRP A 197 -23.65 -13.77 11.47
N MET A 198 -22.32 -13.72 11.37
CA MET A 198 -21.56 -12.56 10.91
C MET A 198 -22.01 -12.10 9.51
N LYS A 199 -22.19 -13.04 8.56
CA LYS A 199 -22.65 -12.72 7.21
C LYS A 199 -24.05 -12.13 7.19
N ASN A 200 -24.95 -12.66 8.02
CA ASN A 200 -26.29 -12.13 8.15
C ASN A 200 -26.28 -10.70 8.67
N GLN A 201 -25.46 -10.40 9.70
CA GLN A 201 -25.30 -9.02 10.19
C GLN A 201 -24.76 -8.08 9.11
N LEU A 202 -23.71 -8.48 8.39
CA LEU A 202 -23.12 -7.67 7.32
C LEU A 202 -24.12 -7.38 6.18
N ASN A 203 -24.96 -8.36 5.82
CA ASN A 203 -26.01 -8.18 4.83
C ASN A 203 -27.07 -7.19 5.33
N THR A 204 -27.52 -7.32 6.58
CA THR A 204 -28.47 -6.37 7.20
C THR A 204 -27.93 -4.95 7.17
N ILE A 205 -26.66 -4.75 7.59
CA ILE A 205 -26.00 -3.45 7.56
C ILE A 205 -25.95 -2.86 6.14
N GLN A 206 -25.64 -3.68 5.12
CA GLN A 206 -25.60 -3.24 3.73
C GLN A 206 -26.98 -2.82 3.20
N THR A 207 -28.03 -3.61 3.50
CA THR A 207 -29.40 -3.29 3.07
C THR A 207 -29.93 -2.02 3.72
N GLN A 208 -29.62 -1.79 5.00
CA GLN A 208 -29.99 -0.56 5.71
C GLN A 208 -29.24 0.67 5.17
N THR A 209 -27.96 0.53 4.82
CA THR A 209 -27.15 1.64 4.30
C THR A 209 -27.58 2.09 2.89
N ASN A 210 -28.18 1.21 2.09
CA ASN A 210 -28.65 1.53 0.74
C ASN A 210 -30.02 2.23 0.73
N LYS A 211 -30.82 2.10 1.79
CA LYS A 211 -32.07 2.85 1.97
C LYS A 211 -31.74 4.23 2.56
N LYS A 212 -31.39 5.20 1.71
CA LYS A 212 -31.23 6.60 2.13
C LYS A 212 -32.59 7.16 2.58
N ASN A 213 -32.83 7.26 3.88
CA ASN A 213 -33.93 8.04 4.42
C ASN A 213 -33.42 9.39 4.95
N LYS A 214 -34.21 10.43 4.72
CA LYS A 214 -34.04 11.80 5.20
C LYS A 214 -34.04 11.81 6.73
N GLU A 215 -33.08 12.54 7.32
CA GLU A 215 -32.87 12.68 8.76
C GLU A 215 -34.06 13.39 9.44
N SER A 216 -34.60 12.79 10.51
CA SER A 216 -35.22 13.47 11.65
C SER A 216 -34.27 13.35 12.85
N ASP A 217 -34.35 14.28 13.80
CA ASP A 217 -33.48 14.35 14.99
C ASP A 217 -34.24 13.85 16.26
N ASP A 218 -34.85 12.66 16.23
CA ASP A 218 -35.56 12.10 17.41
C ASP A 218 -34.63 11.20 18.25
N VAL A 219 -34.84 11.11 19.56
CA VAL A 219 -34.05 10.24 20.47
C VAL A 219 -34.14 8.77 20.06
N ASN A 220 -35.27 8.37 19.46
CA ASN A 220 -35.45 7.05 18.84
C ASN A 220 -34.41 6.76 17.73
N ASP A 221 -33.89 7.80 17.07
CA ASP A 221 -32.88 7.66 16.01
C ASP A 221 -31.48 7.34 16.58
N LEU A 222 -31.14 7.80 17.80
CA LEU A 222 -29.86 7.49 18.45
C LEU A 222 -29.78 6.04 18.94
N ILE A 223 -30.87 5.49 19.47
CA ILE A 223 -30.95 4.07 19.87
C ILE A 223 -30.77 3.17 18.63
N ALA A 224 -31.51 3.45 17.56
CA ALA A 224 -31.39 2.72 16.31
C ALA A 224 -29.98 2.84 15.70
N LEU A 225 -29.35 4.01 15.82
CA LEU A 225 -27.97 4.23 15.38
C LEU A 225 -26.97 3.43 16.22
N LYS A 226 -27.15 3.38 17.55
CA LYS A 226 -26.32 2.56 18.43
C LYS A 226 -26.43 1.08 18.07
N GLU A 227 -27.63 0.55 17.92
CA GLU A 227 -27.84 -0.84 17.52
C GLU A 227 -27.14 -1.18 16.19
N LYS A 228 -27.18 -0.25 15.22
CA LYS A 228 -26.47 -0.41 13.95
C LYS A 228 -24.95 -0.47 14.16
N TYR A 229 -24.40 0.35 15.05
CA TYR A 229 -22.96 0.38 15.33
C TYR A 229 -22.51 -0.85 16.14
N ASP A 230 -23.31 -1.28 17.11
CA ASP A 230 -23.12 -2.52 17.87
C ASP A 230 -23.05 -3.73 16.91
N LYS A 231 -23.95 -3.83 15.92
CA LYS A 231 -23.92 -4.88 14.88
C LYS A 231 -22.63 -4.87 14.06
N ILE A 232 -22.12 -3.69 13.71
CA ILE A 232 -20.86 -3.53 12.96
C ILE A 232 -19.69 -4.03 13.80
N LEU A 233 -19.63 -3.63 15.07
CA LEU A 233 -18.56 -3.98 15.99
C LEU A 233 -18.57 -5.48 16.33
N ASN A 234 -19.75 -6.05 16.54
CA ASN A 234 -19.89 -7.48 16.81
C ASN A 234 -19.52 -8.33 15.58
N ALA A 235 -19.86 -7.88 14.37
CA ALA A 235 -19.39 -8.53 13.14
C ALA A 235 -17.86 -8.47 12.99
N ARG A 236 -17.20 -7.38 13.40
CA ARG A 236 -15.73 -7.29 13.41
C ARG A 236 -15.10 -8.24 14.43
N THR A 237 -15.68 -8.35 15.62
CA THR A 237 -15.25 -9.34 16.62
C THR A 237 -15.35 -10.76 16.06
N SER A 238 -16.44 -11.09 15.36
CA SER A 238 -16.58 -12.38 14.68
C SER A 238 -15.51 -12.63 13.60
N THR A 239 -15.07 -11.61 12.86
CA THR A 239 -13.98 -11.80 11.87
C THR A 239 -12.67 -12.21 12.53
N LEU A 240 -12.37 -11.68 13.72
CA LEU A 240 -11.16 -12.01 14.46
C LEU A 240 -11.21 -13.44 14.99
N LEU A 241 -12.35 -13.83 15.58
CA LEU A 241 -12.59 -15.20 16.04
C LEU A 241 -12.41 -16.25 14.94
N LEU A 242 -12.70 -15.88 13.69
CA LEU A 242 -12.55 -16.76 12.52
C LEU A 242 -11.17 -16.68 11.85
N GLY A 243 -10.27 -15.82 12.33
CA GLY A 243 -8.97 -15.57 11.67
C GLY A 243 -9.09 -14.96 10.27
N ILE A 244 -10.21 -14.31 9.96
CA ILE A 244 -10.47 -13.72 8.64
C ILE A 244 -9.95 -12.28 8.63
N PRO A 245 -9.08 -11.90 7.66
CA PRO A 245 -8.65 -10.53 7.53
C PRO A 245 -9.86 -9.63 7.20
N LEU A 246 -10.00 -8.51 7.93
CA LEU A 246 -11.03 -7.50 7.69
C LEU A 246 -10.99 -7.02 6.22
N ASP A 247 -11.94 -7.46 5.41
CA ASP A 247 -12.00 -7.13 3.98
C ASP A 247 -12.15 -5.60 3.78
N LYS A 248 -11.56 -5.06 2.71
CA LYS A 248 -11.64 -3.62 2.35
C LYS A 248 -13.09 -3.14 2.22
N LYS A 249 -14.05 -4.03 1.94
CA LYS A 249 -15.49 -3.72 1.83
C LYS A 249 -16.17 -3.39 3.17
N SER A 250 -15.60 -3.82 4.31
CA SER A 250 -16.09 -3.47 5.65
C SER A 250 -15.64 -2.09 6.14
N LYS A 251 -14.77 -1.39 5.38
CA LYS A 251 -14.16 -0.10 5.73
C LYS A 251 -15.04 1.13 5.46
N LYS A 252 -16.37 0.98 5.33
CA LYS A 252 -17.25 2.13 5.10
C LYS A 252 -17.32 3.08 6.31
N ILE A 253 -17.20 2.54 7.53
CA ILE A 253 -17.21 3.32 8.78
C ILE A 253 -15.84 3.20 9.44
N SER A 254 -15.20 4.34 9.68
CA SER A 254 -13.87 4.37 10.32
C SER A 254 -13.99 4.08 11.84
N ALA A 255 -12.93 3.56 12.47
CA ALA A 255 -12.96 3.41 13.93
C ALA A 255 -13.12 4.74 14.67
N PHE A 256 -12.62 5.84 14.09
CA PHE A 256 -12.79 7.18 14.65
C PHE A 256 -14.24 7.66 14.61
N GLU A 257 -14.97 7.32 13.56
CA GLU A 257 -16.41 7.59 13.45
C GLU A 257 -17.19 6.79 14.50
N LEU A 258 -16.80 5.54 14.75
CA LEU A 258 -17.37 4.71 15.82
C LEU A 258 -17.08 5.32 17.20
N PHE A 259 -15.84 5.68 17.50
CA PHE A 259 -15.49 6.33 18.78
C PHE A 259 -16.24 7.66 18.97
N SER A 260 -16.45 8.43 17.90
CA SER A 260 -17.19 9.69 17.96
C SER A 260 -18.64 9.46 18.35
N ALA A 261 -19.31 8.49 17.71
CA ALA A 261 -20.69 8.18 18.05
C ALA A 261 -20.82 7.54 19.44
N TYR A 262 -19.89 6.70 19.87
CA TYR A 262 -19.92 6.14 21.22
C TYR A 262 -19.68 7.17 22.31
N ASN A 263 -18.96 8.25 22.03
CA ASN A 263 -18.91 9.40 22.94
C ASN A 263 -20.29 10.06 23.08
N GLU A 264 -21.04 10.19 21.97
CA GLU A 264 -22.43 10.70 22.00
C GLU A 264 -23.37 9.74 22.75
N PHE A 265 -23.27 8.43 22.49
CA PHE A 265 -24.06 7.41 23.19
C PHE A 265 -23.79 7.41 24.70
N PHE A 266 -22.54 7.59 25.11
CA PHE A 266 -22.17 7.71 26.52
C PHE A 266 -22.86 8.92 27.18
N HIS A 267 -22.81 10.10 26.55
CA HIS A 267 -23.47 11.30 27.08
C HIS A 267 -25.00 11.22 27.05
N ALA A 268 -25.56 10.42 26.15
CA ALA A 268 -26.99 10.11 26.12
C ALA A 268 -27.40 8.98 27.09
N ASN A 269 -26.48 8.46 27.92
CA ASN A 269 -26.68 7.31 28.81
C ASN A 269 -27.15 6.02 28.08
N LEU A 270 -26.79 5.89 26.80
CA LEU A 270 -27.07 4.70 25.98
C LEU A 270 -25.95 3.65 26.05
N SER A 271 -24.79 4.03 26.57
CA SER A 271 -23.67 3.12 26.81
C SER A 271 -23.54 2.79 28.30
N LYS A 272 -23.35 1.51 28.62
CA LYS A 272 -23.15 1.02 29.99
C LYS A 272 -21.89 0.18 30.02
N GLU A 273 -21.01 0.41 30.99
CA GLU A 273 -19.78 -0.37 31.11
C GLU A 273 -20.09 -1.84 31.47
N VAL A 274 -19.46 -2.77 30.75
CA VAL A 274 -19.50 -4.21 31.04
C VAL A 274 -18.68 -4.53 32.28
N LYS A 275 -19.25 -5.34 33.17
CA LYS A 275 -18.62 -5.82 34.40
C LYS A 275 -18.40 -7.32 34.37
N LYS A 276 -17.58 -7.82 35.30
CA LYS A 276 -17.28 -9.25 35.40
C LYS A 276 -18.55 -10.05 35.72
N GLU A 277 -19.40 -9.49 36.58
CA GLU A 277 -20.67 -10.08 36.96
C GLU A 277 -21.63 -10.21 35.77
N ASP A 278 -21.53 -9.33 34.76
CA ASP A 278 -22.34 -9.45 33.54
C ASP A 278 -21.93 -10.69 32.71
N VAL A 279 -20.64 -11.03 32.69
CA VAL A 279 -20.11 -12.24 32.02
C VAL A 279 -20.46 -13.50 32.82
N GLU A 280 -20.33 -13.44 34.14
CA GLU A 280 -20.70 -14.55 35.04
C GLU A 280 -22.21 -14.84 34.96
N HIS A 281 -23.06 -13.81 35.06
CA HIS A 281 -24.50 -13.94 34.89
C HIS A 281 -24.87 -14.50 33.52
N LEU A 282 -24.19 -14.06 32.45
CA LEU A 282 -24.39 -14.61 31.11
C LEU A 282 -24.15 -16.12 31.12
N LEU A 283 -23.03 -16.59 31.67
CA LEU A 283 -22.71 -18.02 31.76
C LEU A 283 -23.68 -18.80 32.67
N GLU A 284 -24.14 -18.22 33.78
CA GLU A 284 -25.12 -18.81 34.69
C GLU A 284 -26.51 -18.96 34.05
N GLU A 285 -27.00 -17.94 33.34
CA GLU A 285 -28.27 -17.99 32.58
C GLU A 285 -28.26 -19.16 31.59
N PHE A 286 -27.10 -19.46 30.99
CA PHE A 286 -26.96 -20.60 30.08
C PHE A 286 -26.87 -21.95 30.79
N ASN A 287 -26.14 -22.03 31.91
CA ASN A 287 -25.97 -23.27 32.67
C ASN A 287 -27.26 -23.72 33.37
N TYR A 288 -28.08 -22.78 33.87
CA TYR A 288 -29.37 -23.07 34.49
C TYR A 288 -30.37 -23.67 33.47
N ASN A 289 -30.51 -23.02 32.31
CA ASN A 289 -31.41 -23.46 31.24
C ASN A 289 -30.97 -24.77 30.54
N TYR A 290 -29.70 -25.15 30.60
CA TYR A 290 -29.22 -26.42 30.05
C TYR A 290 -29.65 -27.63 30.91
N LYS A 291 -29.77 -27.44 32.23
CA LYS A 291 -30.23 -28.48 33.16
C LYS A 291 -31.75 -28.68 33.12
N GLU A 292 -32.53 -27.63 32.88
CA GLU A 292 -34.00 -27.69 32.80
C GLU A 292 -34.51 -28.34 31.49
N ASN A 293 -33.83 -28.09 30.36
CA ASN A 293 -34.23 -28.63 29.04
C ASN A 293 -33.90 -30.12 28.82
N ARG A 294 -33.30 -30.81 29.82
CA ARG A 294 -33.13 -32.28 29.80
C ARG A 294 -34.31 -33.04 30.42
N LEU A 295 -35.31 -32.36 31.01
CA LEU A 295 -36.38 -33.01 31.79
C LEU A 295 -37.81 -32.82 31.24
N VAL A 296 -38.01 -32.08 30.14
CA VAL A 296 -39.36 -31.79 29.62
C VAL A 296 -39.44 -32.06 28.13
N HIS A 297 -39.58 -33.34 27.76
CA HIS A 297 -40.24 -33.71 26.51
C HIS A 297 -40.80 -35.15 26.59
N ASN A 298 -42.01 -35.27 27.15
CA ASN A 298 -42.88 -36.43 26.95
C ASN A 298 -44.36 -36.00 27.07
N GLY A 299 -45.16 -36.29 26.04
CA GLY A 299 -46.63 -36.19 26.00
C GLY A 299 -47.16 -35.24 24.91
N SER A 300 -48.22 -35.54 24.14
CA SER A 300 -48.92 -36.79 23.86
C SER A 300 -49.46 -36.73 22.42
N PHE A 301 -49.41 -37.88 21.77
CA PHE A 301 -49.76 -38.19 20.41
C PHE A 301 -51.27 -38.45 20.32
N GLU A 302 -52.03 -37.77 19.46
CA GLU A 302 -53.23 -38.39 18.81
C GLU A 302 -53.96 -37.49 17.79
N ASN A 303 -53.68 -36.18 17.70
CA ASN A 303 -54.15 -35.34 16.56
C ASN A 303 -53.11 -35.15 15.44
N LEU A 304 -51.98 -35.87 15.50
CA LEU A 304 -50.76 -35.62 14.73
C LEU A 304 -50.67 -36.37 13.39
N ILE A 305 -51.61 -37.25 13.03
CA ILE A 305 -51.38 -38.26 11.98
C ILE A 305 -51.53 -37.71 10.54
N GLU A 306 -52.32 -36.66 10.30
CA GLU A 306 -52.33 -35.98 8.98
C GLU A 306 -51.28 -34.87 8.85
N GLN A 307 -50.96 -34.16 9.94
CA GLN A 307 -49.83 -33.22 9.99
C GLN A 307 -48.47 -33.94 9.94
N ASN A 308 -48.39 -35.22 10.36
CA ASN A 308 -47.15 -35.99 10.38
C ASN A 308 -46.59 -36.27 8.99
N ASN A 309 -47.42 -36.50 7.97
CA ASN A 309 -46.91 -36.79 6.64
C ASN A 309 -46.27 -35.55 5.99
N GLU A 310 -46.84 -34.37 6.21
CA GLU A 310 -46.26 -33.10 5.75
C GLU A 310 -44.97 -32.77 6.50
N LEU A 311 -44.99 -32.85 7.83
CA LEU A 311 -43.82 -32.61 8.66
C LEU A 311 -42.71 -33.63 8.35
N ARG A 312 -43.05 -34.89 8.11
CA ARG A 312 -42.12 -35.95 7.71
C ARG A 312 -41.51 -35.71 6.34
N ILE A 313 -42.32 -35.36 5.32
CA ILE A 313 -41.81 -35.01 3.99
C ILE A 313 -40.90 -33.78 4.07
N LYS A 314 -41.31 -32.75 4.83
CA LYS A 314 -40.50 -31.55 5.07
C LYS A 314 -39.18 -31.90 5.75
N HIS A 315 -39.19 -32.75 6.79
CA HIS A 315 -37.98 -33.19 7.48
C HIS A 315 -37.05 -33.96 6.54
N ILE A 316 -37.56 -34.97 5.83
CA ILE A 316 -36.76 -35.78 4.92
C ILE A 316 -36.11 -34.92 3.82
N ILE A 317 -36.87 -34.01 3.21
CA ILE A 317 -36.31 -33.10 2.19
C ILE A 317 -35.29 -32.16 2.82
N LYS A 318 -35.54 -31.64 4.03
CA LYS A 318 -34.60 -30.78 4.75
C LYS A 318 -33.29 -31.50 5.06
N ASP A 319 -33.34 -32.72 5.58
CA ASP A 319 -32.15 -33.53 5.90
C ASP A 319 -31.35 -33.83 4.62
N GLN A 320 -32.02 -34.18 3.52
CA GLN A 320 -31.36 -34.38 2.23
C GLN A 320 -30.75 -33.08 1.69
N LEU A 321 -31.41 -31.93 1.86
CA LEU A 321 -30.85 -30.63 1.50
C LEU A 321 -29.58 -30.34 2.31
N GLU A 322 -29.55 -30.60 3.62
CA GLU A 322 -28.38 -30.42 4.49
C GLU A 322 -27.20 -31.25 4.01
N LEU A 323 -27.40 -32.54 3.71
CA LEU A 323 -26.37 -33.41 3.13
C LEU A 323 -25.83 -32.89 1.79
N LEU A 324 -26.70 -32.38 0.93
CA LEU A 324 -26.30 -31.80 -0.36
C LEU A 324 -25.55 -30.48 -0.17
N PHE A 325 -25.93 -29.66 0.81
CA PHE A 325 -25.24 -28.42 1.12
C PHE A 325 -23.81 -28.68 1.57
N ASP A 326 -23.58 -29.67 2.42
CA ASP A 326 -22.24 -30.04 2.89
C ASP A 326 -21.33 -30.47 1.76
N SER A 327 -21.90 -31.10 0.74
CA SER A 327 -21.19 -31.53 -0.46
C SER A 327 -20.89 -30.39 -1.47
N ILE A 328 -21.46 -29.18 -1.29
CA ILE A 328 -21.21 -28.01 -2.16
C ILE A 328 -19.93 -27.27 -1.73
N SER A 329 -18.88 -27.36 -2.56
CA SER A 329 -17.61 -26.65 -2.36
C SER A 329 -17.56 -25.29 -3.07
N ILE A 330 -18.21 -24.26 -2.51
CA ILE A 330 -18.18 -22.87 -3.01
C ILE A 330 -17.95 -21.86 -1.89
N LYS A 331 -17.72 -20.58 -2.25
CA LYS A 331 -17.63 -19.48 -1.27
C LYS A 331 -18.86 -19.44 -0.39
N LEU A 332 -18.65 -19.40 0.94
CA LEU A 332 -19.75 -19.61 1.89
C LEU A 332 -20.88 -18.55 1.79
N ASN A 333 -20.62 -17.34 1.30
CA ASN A 333 -21.71 -16.37 1.04
C ASN A 333 -22.70 -16.85 -0.05
N LEU A 334 -22.20 -17.46 -1.11
CA LEU A 334 -23.03 -18.07 -2.17
C LEU A 334 -23.71 -19.32 -1.64
N LYS A 335 -23.00 -20.16 -0.86
CA LYS A 335 -23.57 -21.34 -0.19
C LYS A 335 -24.75 -20.95 0.71
N ASN A 336 -24.62 -19.92 1.54
CA ASN A 336 -25.70 -19.42 2.40
C ASN A 336 -26.89 -18.88 1.62
N THR A 337 -26.62 -18.24 0.47
CA THR A 337 -27.70 -17.80 -0.43
C THR A 337 -28.44 -18.99 -1.03
N ILE A 338 -27.72 -20.06 -1.39
CA ILE A 338 -28.31 -21.32 -1.87
C ILE A 338 -29.17 -21.95 -0.77
N ILE A 339 -28.64 -22.09 0.44
CA ILE A 339 -29.35 -22.65 1.60
C ILE A 339 -30.64 -21.88 1.87
N THR A 340 -30.52 -20.57 2.08
CA THR A 340 -31.65 -19.71 2.46
C THR A 340 -32.76 -19.75 1.42
N ARG A 341 -32.42 -19.71 0.13
CA ARG A 341 -33.42 -19.79 -0.93
C ARG A 341 -33.99 -21.19 -1.09
N SER A 342 -33.17 -22.23 -0.94
CA SER A 342 -33.64 -23.62 -1.04
C SER A 342 -34.66 -23.93 0.06
N LEU A 343 -34.43 -23.44 1.28
CA LEU A 343 -35.39 -23.57 2.38
C LEU A 343 -36.69 -22.79 2.12
N LYS A 344 -36.62 -21.60 1.53
CA LYS A 344 -37.83 -20.87 1.09
C LYS A 344 -38.62 -21.62 0.02
N ILE A 345 -37.93 -22.18 -0.98
CA ILE A 345 -38.55 -23.01 -2.02
C ILE A 345 -39.17 -24.26 -1.40
N LEU A 346 -38.51 -24.87 -0.40
CA LEU A 346 -39.05 -25.98 0.35
C LEU A 346 -40.34 -25.59 1.10
N ASP A 347 -40.34 -24.48 1.84
CA ASP A 347 -41.53 -24.01 2.55
C ASP A 347 -42.70 -23.77 1.59
N GLU A 348 -42.44 -23.12 0.45
CA GLU A 348 -43.45 -22.87 -0.59
C GLU A 348 -43.94 -24.18 -1.25
N PHE A 349 -43.04 -25.14 -1.48
CA PHE A 349 -43.37 -26.47 -1.97
C PHE A 349 -44.30 -27.22 -1.01
N ILE A 350 -43.99 -27.17 0.29
CA ILE A 350 -44.77 -27.79 1.36
C ILE A 350 -46.16 -27.15 1.46
N ILE A 351 -46.26 -25.81 1.41
CA ILE A 351 -47.55 -25.10 1.37
C ILE A 351 -48.38 -25.53 0.15
N ARG A 352 -47.75 -25.69 -1.02
CA ARG A 352 -48.43 -26.15 -2.25
C ARG A 352 -48.85 -27.61 -2.17
N PHE A 353 -48.09 -28.44 -1.47
CA PHE A 353 -48.47 -29.82 -1.18
C PHE A 353 -49.66 -29.88 -0.22
N HIS A 354 -49.62 -29.11 0.87
CA HIS A 354 -50.70 -28.98 1.86
C HIS A 354 -52.01 -28.51 1.22
N THR A 355 -51.93 -27.48 0.38
CA THR A 355 -53.08 -26.93 -0.36
C THR A 355 -53.51 -27.78 -1.57
N LYS A 356 -52.98 -29.00 -1.72
CA LYS A 356 -53.25 -29.95 -2.82
C LYS A 356 -52.98 -29.41 -4.24
N LYS A 357 -52.23 -28.29 -4.36
CA LYS A 357 -51.77 -27.73 -5.65
C LYS A 357 -50.69 -28.58 -6.30
N VAL A 358 -49.98 -29.39 -5.51
CA VAL A 358 -48.99 -30.36 -5.98
C VAL A 358 -49.29 -31.71 -5.32
N LYS A 359 -49.27 -32.80 -6.10
CA LYS A 359 -49.40 -34.17 -5.60
C LYS A 359 -48.03 -34.84 -5.52
N ILE A 360 -47.69 -35.36 -4.35
CA ILE A 360 -46.51 -36.20 -4.10
C ILE A 360 -47.00 -37.63 -3.92
N SER A 361 -46.63 -38.54 -4.82
CA SER A 361 -46.89 -39.97 -4.63
C SER A 361 -45.90 -40.57 -3.65
N GLU A 362 -46.23 -41.68 -2.99
CA GLU A 362 -45.28 -42.44 -2.16
C GLU A 362 -44.03 -42.90 -2.94
N LYS A 363 -44.15 -43.06 -4.26
CA LYS A 363 -43.03 -43.39 -5.17
C LYS A 363 -42.14 -42.19 -5.53
N THR A 364 -42.38 -41.02 -4.98
CA THR A 364 -41.59 -39.81 -5.27
C THR A 364 -40.22 -39.93 -4.64
N ASP A 365 -39.16 -39.79 -5.44
CA ASP A 365 -37.80 -39.72 -4.93
C ASP A 365 -37.55 -38.36 -4.28
N LEU A 366 -37.62 -38.30 -2.94
CA LEU A 366 -37.44 -37.08 -2.16
C LEU A 366 -36.01 -36.53 -2.24
N LYS A 367 -35.00 -37.37 -2.52
CA LYS A 367 -33.64 -36.92 -2.79
C LYS A 367 -33.57 -36.18 -4.13
N ALA A 368 -34.28 -36.67 -5.14
CA ALA A 368 -34.41 -35.97 -6.42
C ALA A 368 -35.20 -34.65 -6.31
N VAL A 369 -36.23 -34.60 -5.48
CA VAL A 369 -36.93 -33.34 -5.14
C VAL A 369 -35.97 -32.34 -4.48
N SER A 370 -35.17 -32.80 -3.52
CA SER A 370 -34.16 -31.97 -2.83
C SER A 370 -33.11 -31.41 -3.80
N ALA A 371 -32.57 -32.26 -4.68
CA ALA A 371 -31.66 -31.83 -5.74
C ALA A 371 -32.33 -30.84 -6.71
N ALA A 372 -33.60 -31.04 -7.06
CA ALA A 372 -34.37 -30.13 -7.91
C ALA A 372 -34.67 -28.77 -7.26
N ILE A 373 -34.82 -28.71 -5.93
CA ILE A 373 -34.92 -27.45 -5.18
C ILE A 373 -33.63 -26.65 -5.30
N ILE A 374 -32.47 -27.27 -5.05
CA ILE A 374 -31.17 -26.61 -5.20
C ILE A 374 -30.99 -26.15 -6.66
N TYR A 375 -31.34 -27.02 -7.61
CA TYR A 375 -31.32 -26.67 -9.04
C TYR A 375 -32.22 -25.47 -9.34
N ALA A 376 -33.44 -25.41 -8.80
CA ALA A 376 -34.35 -24.27 -8.94
C ALA A 376 -33.70 -22.96 -8.44
N VAL A 377 -32.98 -22.99 -7.32
CA VAL A 377 -32.23 -21.81 -6.83
C VAL A 377 -31.10 -21.42 -7.78
N LEU A 378 -30.35 -22.39 -8.29
CA LEU A 378 -29.22 -22.16 -9.19
C LEU A 378 -29.66 -21.57 -10.54
N VAL A 379 -30.79 -22.02 -11.07
CA VAL A 379 -31.30 -21.55 -12.36
C VAL A 379 -32.08 -20.24 -12.22
N SER A 380 -32.82 -20.02 -11.14
CA SER A 380 -33.66 -18.82 -10.95
C SER A 380 -32.91 -17.59 -10.42
N ASN A 381 -31.58 -17.64 -10.27
CA ASN A 381 -30.79 -16.53 -9.75
C ASN A 381 -29.52 -16.28 -10.57
N GLU A 382 -29.45 -15.09 -11.19
CA GLU A 382 -28.35 -14.69 -12.09
C GLU A 382 -26.97 -14.69 -11.43
N LYS A 383 -26.89 -14.52 -10.11
CA LYS A 383 -25.62 -14.43 -9.38
C LYS A 383 -25.14 -15.77 -8.80
N MET A 384 -25.77 -16.89 -9.18
CA MET A 384 -25.40 -18.22 -8.66
C MET A 384 -24.23 -18.85 -9.43
N PRO A 385 -23.31 -19.54 -8.73
CA PRO A 385 -22.22 -20.24 -9.38
C PRO A 385 -22.75 -21.44 -10.19
N LYS A 386 -22.03 -21.83 -11.24
CA LYS A 386 -22.33 -23.08 -11.96
C LYS A 386 -21.92 -24.26 -11.08
N ILE A 387 -22.92 -24.96 -10.55
CA ILE A 387 -22.73 -26.17 -9.75
C ILE A 387 -23.35 -27.33 -10.52
N ASN A 388 -22.57 -28.39 -10.75
CA ASN A 388 -23.12 -29.61 -11.33
C ASN A 388 -23.85 -30.40 -10.23
N ILE A 389 -25.15 -30.16 -10.10
CA ILE A 389 -25.96 -30.78 -9.05
C ILE A 389 -26.05 -32.31 -9.22
N SER A 390 -25.83 -32.85 -10.42
CA SER A 390 -25.75 -34.30 -10.64
C SER A 390 -24.55 -34.94 -9.93
N ASP A 391 -23.39 -34.29 -9.98
CA ASP A 391 -22.18 -34.78 -9.30
C ASP A 391 -22.36 -34.82 -7.77
N ILE A 392 -23.04 -33.79 -7.25
CA ILE A 392 -23.26 -33.62 -5.80
C ILE A 392 -24.33 -34.59 -5.29
N SER A 393 -25.45 -34.70 -6.01
CA SER A 393 -26.56 -35.56 -5.60
C SER A 393 -26.36 -37.03 -5.97
N LYS A 394 -25.41 -37.33 -6.85
CA LYS A 394 -25.24 -38.63 -7.51
C LYS A 394 -26.51 -39.08 -8.24
N LEU A 395 -27.30 -38.13 -8.76
CA LEU A 395 -28.50 -38.38 -9.55
C LEU A 395 -28.29 -37.91 -10.99
N PRO A 396 -28.79 -38.64 -12.01
CA PRO A 396 -28.72 -38.19 -13.39
C PRO A 396 -29.39 -36.83 -13.61
N ASN A 397 -28.80 -35.97 -14.46
CA ASN A 397 -29.34 -34.63 -14.78
C ASN A 397 -30.79 -34.68 -15.31
N TYR A 398 -31.17 -35.72 -16.07
CA TYR A 398 -32.53 -35.86 -16.58
C TYR A 398 -33.55 -36.08 -15.45
N THR A 399 -33.17 -36.79 -14.39
CA THR A 399 -34.01 -37.01 -13.20
C THR A 399 -34.25 -35.69 -12.48
N ILE A 400 -33.19 -34.93 -12.21
CA ILE A 400 -33.27 -33.63 -11.54
C ILE A 400 -34.12 -32.65 -12.38
N SER A 401 -33.92 -32.65 -13.70
CA SER A 401 -34.68 -31.81 -14.64
C SER A 401 -36.16 -32.17 -14.70
N LYS A 402 -36.49 -33.47 -14.64
CA LYS A 402 -37.89 -33.95 -14.57
C LYS A 402 -38.60 -33.44 -13.33
N TYR A 403 -37.97 -33.52 -12.16
CA TYR A 403 -38.54 -33.02 -10.90
C TYR A 403 -38.62 -31.50 -10.85
N TYR A 404 -37.61 -30.80 -11.36
CA TYR A 404 -37.65 -29.35 -11.55
C TYR A 404 -38.79 -28.92 -12.48
N GLY A 405 -38.93 -29.58 -13.62
CA GLY A 405 -40.01 -29.35 -14.58
C GLY A 405 -41.40 -29.55 -13.95
N ARG A 406 -41.56 -30.64 -13.19
CA ARG A 406 -42.83 -31.02 -12.57
C ARG A 406 -43.27 -30.11 -11.44
N TYR A 407 -42.33 -29.64 -10.59
CA TYR A 407 -42.69 -28.96 -9.34
C TYR A 407 -42.31 -27.48 -9.28
N PHE A 408 -41.26 -27.06 -9.99
CA PHE A 408 -40.61 -25.78 -9.71
C PHE A 408 -40.51 -24.83 -10.92
N LYS A 409 -40.56 -25.34 -12.16
CA LYS A 409 -40.30 -24.56 -13.37
C LYS A 409 -41.23 -23.35 -13.56
N GLU A 410 -42.52 -23.49 -13.21
CA GLU A 410 -43.51 -22.41 -13.37
C GLU A 410 -43.25 -21.24 -12.40
N LEU A 411 -42.74 -21.52 -11.20
CA LEU A 411 -42.51 -20.51 -10.16
C LEU A 411 -41.09 -19.94 -10.19
N TYR A 412 -40.12 -20.79 -10.54
CA TYR A 412 -38.70 -20.47 -10.49
C TYR A 412 -38.09 -20.64 -11.87
N MET A 413 -38.62 -19.91 -12.85
CA MET A 413 -38.14 -19.95 -14.23
C MET A 413 -36.62 -19.75 -14.29
N ASN A 414 -35.99 -20.49 -15.20
CA ASN A 414 -34.55 -20.39 -15.44
C ASN A 414 -34.20 -18.96 -15.85
N LYS A 415 -33.56 -18.21 -14.94
CA LYS A 415 -33.06 -16.87 -15.19
C LYS A 415 -31.76 -16.89 -15.96
N GLN A 416 -31.02 -18.01 -16.02
CA GLN A 416 -29.91 -18.16 -16.96
C GLN A 416 -30.48 -18.15 -18.37
N PHE A 417 -30.53 -16.94 -18.92
CA PHE A 417 -30.80 -16.72 -20.32
C PHE A 417 -29.56 -17.15 -21.10
N ASN A 418 -29.43 -18.45 -21.31
CA ASN A 418 -28.60 -18.91 -22.40
C ASN A 418 -29.40 -18.56 -23.64
N PHE A 419 -28.96 -17.54 -24.39
CA PHE A 419 -29.29 -17.50 -25.81
C PHE A 419 -29.02 -18.91 -26.31
N PRO A 420 -30.04 -19.65 -26.76
CA PRO A 420 -29.82 -21.02 -27.22
C PRO A 420 -28.71 -20.98 -28.26
N PRO A 421 -27.96 -22.07 -28.46
CA PRO A 421 -27.03 -22.18 -29.57
C PRO A 421 -27.82 -22.28 -30.89
N TYR A 422 -28.69 -21.32 -31.16
CA TYR A 422 -29.10 -20.98 -32.50
C TYR A 422 -27.81 -20.63 -33.21
N TYR A 423 -27.39 -21.49 -34.14
CA TYR A 423 -26.20 -21.29 -34.97
C TYR A 423 -26.16 -19.88 -35.60
N ASN A 424 -27.30 -19.20 -35.72
CA ASN A 424 -27.42 -17.86 -36.27
C ASN A 424 -27.13 -16.71 -35.28
N PHE A 425 -27.19 -16.91 -33.95
CA PHE A 425 -27.04 -15.79 -33.02
C PHE A 425 -25.61 -15.23 -32.96
N GLN A 426 -24.60 -16.05 -33.24
CA GLN A 426 -23.23 -15.59 -33.43
C GLN A 426 -23.14 -14.57 -34.58
N ARG A 427 -23.74 -14.90 -35.73
CA ARG A 427 -23.79 -14.01 -36.89
C ARG A 427 -24.51 -12.70 -36.57
N ILE A 428 -25.64 -12.77 -35.88
CA ILE A 428 -26.39 -11.58 -35.43
C ILE A 428 -25.52 -10.70 -34.53
N ARG A 429 -24.89 -11.29 -33.52
CA ARG A 429 -23.98 -10.58 -32.60
C ARG A 429 -22.84 -9.91 -33.35
N ASP A 430 -22.23 -10.61 -34.31
CA ASP A 430 -21.10 -10.10 -35.09
C ASP A 430 -21.52 -8.92 -35.98
N LEU A 431 -22.66 -9.02 -36.67
CA LEU A 431 -23.20 -7.94 -37.52
C LEU A 431 -23.64 -6.72 -36.72
N ILE A 432 -24.27 -6.92 -35.56
CA ILE A 432 -24.61 -5.83 -34.63
C ILE A 432 -23.32 -5.20 -34.08
N SER A 433 -22.32 -6.00 -33.74
CA SER A 433 -21.01 -5.49 -33.29
C SER A 433 -20.36 -4.61 -34.34
N PHE A 434 -20.46 -4.99 -35.63
CA PHE A 434 -19.98 -4.19 -36.75
C PHE A 434 -20.72 -2.86 -36.87
N ASP A 435 -22.06 -2.84 -36.86
CA ASP A 435 -22.83 -1.59 -36.92
C ASP A 435 -22.51 -0.65 -35.73
N ILE A 436 -22.38 -1.21 -34.52
CA ILE A 436 -21.94 -0.46 -33.35
C ILE A 436 -20.56 0.14 -33.60
N PHE A 437 -19.59 -0.67 -34.01
CA PHE A 437 -18.21 -0.23 -34.21
C PHE A 437 -18.11 0.86 -35.30
N GLU A 438 -18.85 0.72 -36.40
CA GLU A 438 -18.91 1.70 -37.48
C GLU A 438 -19.47 3.04 -37.00
N LYS A 439 -20.55 3.01 -36.19
CA LYS A 439 -21.09 4.21 -35.54
C LYS A 439 -20.12 4.86 -34.57
N ILE A 440 -19.33 4.07 -33.83
CA ILE A 440 -18.30 4.60 -32.92
C ILE A 440 -17.20 5.33 -33.69
N ILE A 441 -16.79 4.80 -34.86
CA ILE A 441 -15.81 5.45 -35.72
C ILE A 441 -16.34 6.81 -36.22
N LEU A 442 -17.61 6.84 -36.65
CA LEU A 442 -18.25 8.06 -37.15
C LEU A 442 -18.50 9.08 -36.04
N ASP A 443 -18.97 8.63 -34.88
CA ASP A 443 -19.22 9.45 -33.70
C ASP A 443 -18.01 9.42 -32.75
N LYS A 444 -16.96 10.17 -33.11
CA LYS A 444 -15.71 10.32 -32.32
C LYS A 444 -15.93 10.63 -30.82
N SER A 445 -17.12 11.12 -30.44
CA SER A 445 -17.47 11.44 -29.04
C SER A 445 -17.91 10.22 -28.22
N GLY A 446 -18.36 9.14 -28.87
CA GLY A 446 -18.93 7.95 -28.22
C GLY A 446 -20.15 8.22 -27.33
N SER A 447 -20.73 9.42 -27.40
CA SER A 447 -21.80 9.87 -26.52
C SER A 447 -23.16 9.26 -26.86
N LYS A 448 -23.36 8.84 -28.12
CA LYS A 448 -24.64 8.27 -28.58
C LYS A 448 -24.79 6.76 -28.37
N ILE A 449 -23.75 6.07 -27.91
CA ILE A 449 -23.74 4.60 -27.80
C ILE A 449 -24.64 4.12 -26.65
N SER A 450 -24.79 4.91 -25.58
CA SER A 450 -25.56 4.51 -24.39
C SER A 450 -27.05 4.25 -24.68
N ASN A 451 -27.59 4.84 -25.76
CA ASN A 451 -28.97 4.65 -26.18
C ASN A 451 -29.12 3.59 -27.29
N TYR A 452 -28.02 3.00 -27.75
CA TYR A 452 -28.02 2.11 -28.92
C TYR A 452 -28.93 0.88 -28.73
N ALA A 453 -29.02 0.32 -27.52
CA ALA A 453 -29.93 -0.79 -27.23
C ALA A 453 -31.41 -0.41 -27.36
N LEU A 454 -31.77 0.81 -26.94
CA LEU A 454 -33.13 1.34 -27.10
C LEU A 454 -33.42 1.72 -28.56
N ASP A 455 -32.41 2.19 -29.29
CA ASP A 455 -32.53 2.51 -30.71
C ASP A 455 -32.67 1.26 -31.57
N LEU A 456 -31.95 0.18 -31.23
CA LEU A 456 -32.11 -1.16 -31.82
C LEU A 456 -33.55 -1.66 -31.69
N GLN A 457 -34.14 -1.51 -30.49
CA GLN A 457 -35.52 -1.88 -30.24
C GLN A 457 -36.49 -1.06 -31.11
N LYS A 458 -36.36 0.27 -31.07
CA LYS A 458 -37.29 1.19 -31.75
C LYS A 458 -37.16 1.16 -33.28
N ASN A 459 -35.99 0.79 -33.79
CA ASN A 459 -35.67 0.89 -35.21
C ASN A 459 -35.01 -0.40 -35.75
N CYS A 460 -35.58 -1.57 -35.46
CA CYS A 460 -35.15 -2.84 -36.07
C CYS A 460 -35.09 -2.75 -37.61
N ASP A 461 -35.90 -1.89 -38.22
CA ASP A 461 -35.90 -1.66 -39.66
C ASP A 461 -34.58 -1.12 -40.21
N LYS A 462 -33.80 -0.37 -39.41
CA LYS A 462 -32.47 0.08 -39.83
C LYS A 462 -31.47 -1.08 -39.94
N LEU A 463 -31.70 -2.17 -39.20
CA LEU A 463 -30.90 -3.39 -39.30
C LEU A 463 -31.29 -4.28 -40.49
N ARG A 464 -32.41 -4.03 -41.18
CA ARG A 464 -32.81 -4.80 -42.38
C ARG A 464 -31.77 -4.82 -43.48
N ARG A 465 -30.88 -3.81 -43.51
CA ARG A 465 -29.76 -3.75 -44.46
C ARG A 465 -28.62 -4.72 -44.11
N LEU A 466 -28.53 -5.15 -42.86
CA LEU A 466 -27.44 -5.97 -42.34
C LEU A 466 -27.90 -7.40 -41.99
N LEU A 467 -29.11 -7.55 -41.46
CA LEU A 467 -29.66 -8.79 -40.94
C LEU A 467 -30.67 -9.41 -41.92
N SER A 468 -30.70 -10.75 -41.98
CA SER A 468 -31.72 -11.48 -42.74
C SER A 468 -33.11 -11.33 -42.09
N LYS A 469 -34.17 -11.72 -42.82
CA LYS A 469 -35.53 -11.69 -42.27
C LYS A 469 -35.66 -12.64 -41.06
N GLU A 470 -35.00 -13.79 -41.14
CA GLU A 470 -34.93 -14.79 -40.07
C GLU A 470 -34.22 -14.23 -38.83
N ASP A 471 -33.11 -13.50 -39.02
CA ASP A 471 -32.38 -12.85 -37.93
C ASP A 471 -33.23 -11.81 -37.19
N LEU A 472 -33.99 -11.00 -37.96
CA LEU A 472 -34.87 -9.98 -37.40
C LEU A 472 -36.03 -10.59 -36.61
N LEU A 473 -36.64 -11.67 -37.13
CA LEU A 473 -37.69 -12.39 -36.42
C LEU A 473 -37.16 -12.96 -35.10
N LEU A 474 -35.94 -13.51 -35.09
CA LEU A 474 -35.31 -14.00 -33.88
C LEU A 474 -35.09 -12.87 -32.85
N ILE A 475 -34.58 -11.70 -33.27
CA ILE A 475 -34.41 -10.54 -32.38
C ILE A 475 -35.77 -10.07 -31.83
N GLN A 476 -36.79 -9.97 -32.66
CA GLN A 476 -38.14 -9.57 -32.24
C GLN A 476 -38.72 -10.55 -31.22
N GLU A 477 -38.54 -11.85 -31.43
CA GLU A 477 -38.94 -12.89 -30.49
C GLU A 477 -38.19 -12.75 -29.15
N LEU A 478 -36.89 -12.48 -29.18
CA LEU A 478 -36.08 -12.25 -27.99
C LEU A 478 -36.55 -11.02 -27.19
N TYR A 479 -36.91 -9.92 -27.85
CA TYR A 479 -37.47 -8.75 -27.17
C TYR A 479 -38.87 -9.02 -26.61
N LYS A 480 -39.71 -9.73 -27.36
CA LYS A 480 -41.08 -10.08 -26.94
C LYS A 480 -41.08 -10.97 -25.69
N ASN A 481 -40.21 -11.99 -25.68
CA ASN A 481 -40.20 -12.99 -24.62
C ASN A 481 -39.28 -12.61 -23.44
N HIS A 482 -38.25 -11.78 -23.69
CA HIS A 482 -37.18 -11.50 -22.73
C HIS A 482 -36.68 -10.06 -22.79
N PHE A 483 -37.60 -9.09 -22.81
CA PHE A 483 -37.31 -7.66 -22.99
C PHE A 483 -36.09 -7.13 -22.20
N ASP A 484 -36.14 -7.18 -20.87
CA ASP A 484 -35.10 -6.62 -20.00
C ASP A 484 -33.72 -7.24 -20.24
N LYS A 485 -33.71 -8.55 -20.52
CA LYS A 485 -32.48 -9.31 -20.79
C LYS A 485 -31.91 -8.97 -22.15
N SER A 486 -32.76 -8.82 -23.16
CA SER A 486 -32.35 -8.40 -24.50
C SER A 486 -31.76 -6.99 -24.46
N VAL A 487 -32.43 -6.03 -23.82
CA VAL A 487 -31.92 -4.66 -23.63
C VAL A 487 -30.57 -4.67 -22.92
N LYS A 488 -30.46 -5.39 -21.80
CA LYS A 488 -29.20 -5.49 -21.05
C LYS A 488 -28.08 -6.14 -21.87
N TYR A 489 -28.37 -7.21 -22.61
CA TYR A 489 -27.38 -7.89 -23.44
C TYR A 489 -26.82 -6.95 -24.53
N PHE A 490 -27.68 -6.27 -25.28
CA PHE A 490 -27.24 -5.36 -26.34
C PHE A 490 -26.54 -4.11 -25.78
N SER A 491 -26.94 -3.61 -24.61
CA SER A 491 -26.21 -2.54 -23.90
C SER A 491 -24.81 -2.99 -23.48
N GLU A 492 -24.68 -4.19 -22.90
CA GLU A 492 -23.39 -4.75 -22.50
C GLU A 492 -22.50 -5.09 -23.71
N LEU A 493 -23.10 -5.51 -24.83
CA LEU A 493 -22.40 -5.68 -26.10
C LEU A 493 -21.86 -4.33 -26.59
N ALA A 494 -22.69 -3.29 -26.63
CA ALA A 494 -22.28 -1.95 -27.07
C ALA A 494 -21.15 -1.38 -26.22
N GLU A 495 -21.23 -1.54 -24.89
CA GLU A 495 -20.13 -1.18 -23.99
C GLU A 495 -18.87 -2.02 -24.31
N THR A 496 -19.00 -3.34 -24.51
CA THR A 496 -17.85 -4.20 -24.89
C THR A 496 -17.17 -3.70 -26.17
N ILE A 497 -17.94 -3.34 -27.21
CA ILE A 497 -17.41 -2.80 -28.47
C ILE A 497 -16.71 -1.45 -28.25
N LYS A 498 -17.30 -0.57 -27.42
CA LYS A 498 -16.69 0.71 -27.05
C LYS A 498 -15.35 0.53 -26.35
N TYR A 499 -15.25 -0.40 -25.39
CA TYR A 499 -13.98 -0.71 -24.74
C TYR A 499 -12.96 -1.31 -25.71
N LEU A 500 -13.39 -2.20 -26.61
CA LEU A 500 -12.52 -2.77 -27.65
C LEU A 500 -11.98 -1.68 -28.59
N TYR A 501 -12.80 -0.72 -28.99
CA TYR A 501 -12.36 0.42 -29.79
C TYR A 501 -11.36 1.29 -29.03
N THR A 502 -11.72 1.75 -27.82
CA THR A 502 -10.88 2.63 -27.00
C THR A 502 -9.53 2.00 -26.68
N ILE A 503 -9.51 0.74 -26.24
CA ILE A 503 -8.25 0.04 -25.94
C ILE A 503 -7.43 -0.16 -27.21
N SER A 504 -8.06 -0.45 -28.35
CA SER A 504 -7.37 -0.69 -29.62
C SER A 504 -6.66 0.56 -30.14
N ILE A 505 -7.27 1.74 -30.02
CA ILE A 505 -6.60 3.01 -30.33
C ILE A 505 -5.30 3.14 -29.53
N MET A 506 -5.36 2.88 -28.23
CA MET A 506 -4.19 2.99 -27.35
C MET A 506 -3.11 1.97 -27.71
N TYR A 507 -3.50 0.71 -27.94
CA TYR A 507 -2.56 -0.35 -28.34
C TYR A 507 -1.92 -0.09 -29.70
N LYS A 508 -2.66 0.52 -30.64
CA LYS A 508 -2.12 0.96 -31.92
C LYS A 508 -1.13 2.11 -31.76
N LYS A 509 -1.43 3.11 -30.92
CA LYS A 509 -0.52 4.23 -30.59
C LYS A 509 0.81 3.75 -30.02
N ILE A 510 0.78 2.80 -29.07
CA ILE A 510 2.00 2.21 -28.47
C ILE A 510 2.58 1.05 -29.30
N ARG A 511 1.95 0.72 -30.44
CA ARG A 511 2.31 -0.32 -31.41
C ARG A 511 2.55 -1.69 -30.76
N THR A 512 1.54 -2.21 -30.06
CA THR A 512 1.61 -3.52 -29.40
C THR A 512 0.39 -4.37 -29.68
N ASN A 513 0.52 -5.68 -29.50
CA ASN A 513 -0.58 -6.62 -29.71
C ASN A 513 -1.54 -6.58 -28.52
N LEU A 514 -2.84 -6.65 -28.79
CA LEU A 514 -3.86 -6.70 -27.75
C LEU A 514 -3.94 -8.10 -27.14
N ILE A 515 -3.92 -8.21 -25.81
CA ILE A 515 -4.30 -9.45 -25.12
C ILE A 515 -5.73 -9.29 -24.62
N ILE A 516 -6.61 -10.15 -25.09
CA ILE A 516 -8.05 -10.07 -24.80
C ILE A 516 -8.37 -10.45 -23.35
N LYS A 517 -7.66 -11.42 -22.76
CA LYS A 517 -7.97 -11.95 -21.42
C LYS A 517 -7.95 -10.90 -20.30
N PRO A 518 -6.94 -9.99 -20.21
CA PRO A 518 -6.97 -8.89 -19.25
C PRO A 518 -8.14 -7.92 -19.46
N LEU A 519 -8.54 -7.66 -20.70
CA LEU A 519 -9.70 -6.82 -21.01
C LEU A 519 -11.00 -7.52 -20.59
N ALA A 520 -11.18 -8.79 -20.95
CA ALA A 520 -12.33 -9.59 -20.55
C ALA A 520 -12.47 -9.64 -19.02
N LYS A 521 -11.37 -9.83 -18.29
CA LYS A 521 -11.38 -9.84 -16.81
C LYS A 521 -11.79 -8.48 -16.25
N TYR A 522 -11.32 -7.39 -16.85
CA TYR A 522 -11.70 -6.03 -16.47
C TYR A 522 -13.21 -5.79 -16.68
N LEU A 523 -13.74 -6.11 -17.86
CA LEU A 523 -15.18 -5.97 -18.18
C LEU A 523 -16.05 -6.84 -17.26
N PHE A 524 -15.64 -8.09 -17.05
CA PHE A 524 -16.34 -9.03 -16.17
C PHE A 524 -16.38 -8.51 -14.72
N ASN A 525 -15.30 -7.91 -14.24
CA ASN A 525 -15.25 -7.28 -12.91
C ASN A 525 -16.11 -6.00 -12.81
N LYS A 526 -16.40 -5.34 -13.93
CA LYS A 526 -17.38 -4.24 -14.04
C LYS A 526 -18.83 -4.74 -14.20
N GLU A 527 -19.08 -6.04 -14.00
CA GLU A 527 -20.38 -6.69 -14.20
C GLU A 527 -20.90 -6.67 -15.65
N ILE A 528 -20.04 -6.41 -16.63
CA ILE A 528 -20.34 -6.56 -18.07
C ILE A 528 -20.01 -8.01 -18.44
N THR A 529 -21.03 -8.83 -18.69
CA THR A 529 -20.87 -10.28 -18.84
C THR A 529 -21.59 -10.86 -20.05
N MET A 530 -22.45 -10.08 -20.70
CA MET A 530 -23.38 -10.51 -21.74
C MET A 530 -24.19 -11.76 -21.32
N PHE A 531 -24.49 -11.88 -20.02
CA PHE A 531 -25.11 -13.06 -19.37
C PHE A 531 -24.31 -14.36 -19.50
N GLN A 532 -23.01 -14.27 -19.78
CA GLN A 532 -22.13 -15.42 -19.96
C GLN A 532 -21.20 -15.62 -18.76
N GLY A 533 -20.84 -16.88 -18.48
CA GLY A 533 -19.72 -17.16 -17.57
C GLY A 533 -18.39 -16.71 -18.18
N PHE A 534 -17.38 -16.41 -17.35
CA PHE A 534 -16.13 -15.79 -17.80
C PHE A 534 -15.47 -16.49 -19.00
N LYS A 535 -15.42 -17.83 -19.03
CA LYS A 535 -14.84 -18.59 -20.16
C LYS A 535 -15.58 -18.32 -21.48
N THR A 536 -16.91 -18.35 -21.46
CA THR A 536 -17.74 -18.08 -22.65
C THR A 536 -17.69 -16.61 -23.04
N PHE A 537 -17.73 -15.70 -22.06
CA PHE A 537 -17.58 -14.27 -22.28
C PHE A 537 -16.25 -13.92 -22.93
N TYR A 538 -15.16 -14.51 -22.43
CA TYR A 538 -13.82 -14.37 -23.00
C TYR A 538 -13.78 -14.81 -24.47
N ASN A 539 -14.34 -15.98 -24.78
CA ASN A 539 -14.41 -16.49 -26.16
C ASN A 539 -15.26 -15.59 -27.06
N SER A 540 -16.40 -15.10 -26.58
CA SER A 540 -17.23 -14.14 -27.32
C SER A 540 -16.45 -12.87 -27.66
N ILE A 541 -15.66 -12.33 -26.73
CA ILE A 541 -14.84 -11.14 -27.01
C ILE A 541 -13.77 -11.46 -28.07
N ILE A 542 -13.15 -12.65 -28.05
CA ILE A 542 -12.21 -13.07 -29.08
C ILE A 542 -12.87 -13.10 -30.46
N GLU A 543 -14.03 -13.74 -30.56
CA GLU A 543 -14.78 -13.88 -31.81
C GLU A 543 -15.20 -12.52 -32.37
N ILE A 544 -15.77 -11.67 -31.51
CA ILE A 544 -16.14 -10.28 -31.85
C ILE A 544 -14.90 -9.52 -32.34
N PHE A 545 -13.79 -9.60 -31.62
CA PHE A 545 -12.56 -8.91 -31.99
C PHE A 545 -12.02 -9.40 -33.34
N ASP A 546 -11.97 -10.71 -33.57
CA ASP A 546 -11.46 -11.29 -34.82
C ASP A 546 -12.36 -10.93 -36.01
N PHE A 547 -13.68 -10.92 -35.81
CA PHE A 547 -14.63 -10.47 -36.81
C PHE A 547 -14.41 -9.00 -37.17
N LEU A 548 -14.31 -8.12 -36.16
CA LEU A 548 -14.06 -6.70 -36.37
C LEU A 548 -12.68 -6.44 -36.97
N TYR A 549 -11.65 -7.19 -36.57
CA TYR A 549 -10.28 -7.04 -37.10
C TYR A 549 -10.21 -7.33 -38.60
N LYS A 550 -10.97 -8.31 -39.10
CA LYS A 550 -11.08 -8.58 -40.55
C LYS A 550 -11.67 -7.41 -41.33
N LYS A 551 -12.54 -6.61 -40.70
CA LYS A 551 -13.22 -5.46 -41.33
C LYS A 551 -12.45 -4.15 -41.13
N PHE A 552 -11.78 -3.99 -40.00
CA PHE A 552 -11.09 -2.75 -39.60
C PHE A 552 -9.64 -3.00 -39.16
N PRO A 553 -8.79 -3.61 -40.00
CA PRO A 553 -7.39 -3.92 -39.64
C PRO A 553 -6.56 -2.65 -39.39
N ASP A 554 -6.97 -1.51 -39.95
CA ASP A 554 -6.33 -0.21 -39.76
C ASP A 554 -6.74 0.50 -38.47
N ILE A 555 -7.67 -0.04 -37.69
CA ILE A 555 -8.08 0.55 -36.41
C ILE A 555 -7.70 -0.39 -35.28
N LEU A 556 -7.92 -1.69 -35.48
CA LEU A 556 -7.67 -2.72 -34.47
C LEU A 556 -6.23 -3.24 -34.58
N PRO A 557 -5.48 -3.34 -33.47
CA PRO A 557 -4.16 -3.97 -33.49
C PRO A 557 -4.30 -5.47 -33.76
N LYS A 558 -3.19 -6.16 -34.08
CA LYS A 558 -3.19 -7.63 -34.01
C LYS A 558 -3.41 -8.06 -32.55
N ARG A 559 -4.14 -9.16 -32.30
CA ARG A 559 -4.19 -9.76 -30.96
C ARG A 559 -3.10 -10.80 -30.78
N SER A 560 -2.64 -10.98 -29.54
CA SER A 560 -1.81 -12.14 -29.19
C SER A 560 -2.68 -13.38 -29.02
N LYS A 561 -2.21 -14.54 -29.52
CA LYS A 561 -2.90 -15.84 -29.38
C LYS A 561 -2.47 -16.61 -28.14
N THR A 562 -1.40 -16.19 -27.46
CA THR A 562 -0.81 -16.91 -26.33
C THR A 562 -1.53 -16.59 -25.01
N ASP A 563 -2.33 -17.53 -24.53
CA ASP A 563 -2.99 -17.46 -23.21
C ASP A 563 -2.04 -17.64 -22.02
N ASN A 564 -0.79 -18.07 -22.29
CA ASN A 564 0.22 -18.47 -21.31
C ASN A 564 1.21 -17.37 -20.91
N HIS A 565 1.05 -16.13 -21.36
CA HIS A 565 1.95 -15.07 -20.88
C HIS A 565 1.74 -14.82 -19.39
N ASN A 566 2.83 -14.94 -18.64
CA ASN A 566 2.93 -14.48 -17.27
C ASN A 566 2.41 -13.03 -17.19
N GLU A 567 1.37 -12.77 -16.38
CA GLU A 567 0.72 -11.46 -16.27
C GLU A 567 1.72 -10.34 -15.92
N LYS A 568 2.81 -10.69 -15.21
CA LYS A 568 3.94 -9.80 -14.90
C LYS A 568 4.77 -9.43 -16.14
N LEU A 569 4.95 -10.37 -17.06
CA LEU A 569 5.65 -10.15 -18.33
C LEU A 569 4.84 -9.20 -19.21
N TYR A 570 3.53 -9.42 -19.28
CA TYR A 570 2.61 -8.57 -20.03
C TYR A 570 2.56 -7.13 -19.49
N SER A 571 2.41 -6.97 -18.17
CA SER A 571 2.39 -5.63 -17.56
C SER A 571 3.70 -4.88 -17.82
N SER A 572 4.84 -5.56 -17.74
CA SER A 572 6.14 -4.97 -18.08
C SER A 572 6.23 -4.57 -19.55
N LEU A 573 5.72 -5.38 -20.49
CA LEU A 573 5.72 -5.08 -21.92
C LEU A 573 4.92 -3.81 -22.23
N ILE A 574 3.66 -3.78 -21.79
CA ILE A 574 2.77 -2.64 -22.02
C ILE A 574 3.32 -1.37 -21.35
N GLY A 575 3.78 -1.49 -20.10
CA GLY A 575 4.42 -0.39 -19.38
C GLY A 575 5.63 0.18 -20.11
N SER A 576 6.50 -0.67 -20.68
CA SER A 576 7.66 -0.24 -21.46
C SER A 576 7.28 0.38 -22.81
N ARG A 577 6.22 -0.11 -23.47
CA ARG A 577 5.69 0.48 -24.70
C ARG A 577 5.08 1.86 -24.45
N ILE A 578 4.35 2.04 -23.35
CA ILE A 578 3.88 3.36 -22.90
C ILE A 578 5.08 4.27 -22.61
N LYS A 579 6.10 3.78 -21.90
CA LYS A 579 7.32 4.54 -21.62
C LYS A 579 8.00 5.04 -22.90
N LEU A 580 8.15 4.17 -23.91
CA LEU A 580 8.69 4.56 -25.21
C LEU A 580 7.82 5.60 -25.92
N TYR A 581 6.50 5.45 -25.88
CA TYR A 581 5.57 6.44 -26.43
C TYR A 581 5.75 7.79 -25.75
N LEU A 582 5.85 7.83 -24.42
CA LEU A 582 6.07 9.06 -23.67
C LEU A 582 7.41 9.71 -24.04
N ILE A 583 8.51 8.95 -24.11
CA ILE A 583 9.83 9.47 -24.52
C ILE A 583 9.76 10.15 -25.90
N LYS A 584 8.98 9.58 -26.84
CA LYS A 584 8.84 10.10 -28.20
C LYS A 584 8.00 11.36 -28.32
N ASN A 585 7.07 11.58 -27.40
CA ASN A 585 6.05 12.64 -27.55
C ASN A 585 6.17 13.75 -26.49
N LEU A 586 6.79 13.50 -25.34
CA LEU A 586 6.93 14.49 -24.27
C LEU A 586 7.71 15.73 -24.75
N TYR A 587 7.16 16.92 -24.50
CA TYR A 587 7.60 18.22 -25.02
C TYR A 587 7.80 18.22 -26.53
N ASN A 588 6.78 17.76 -27.27
CA ASN A 588 6.82 17.64 -28.74
C ASN A 588 8.04 16.84 -29.24
N GLY A 589 8.39 15.78 -28.51
CA GLY A 589 9.52 14.92 -28.84
C GLY A 589 10.89 15.54 -28.59
N LYS A 590 11.00 16.53 -27.69
CA LYS A 590 12.29 17.15 -27.30
C LYS A 590 13.37 16.14 -26.96
N PHE A 591 12.99 15.04 -26.30
CA PHE A 591 13.91 13.99 -25.87
C PHE A 591 14.21 12.97 -26.97
N PHE A 592 13.50 13.01 -28.09
CA PHE A 592 13.60 12.05 -29.19
C PHE A 592 13.95 12.78 -30.50
N LYS A 593 15.23 13.12 -30.68
CA LYS A 593 15.72 13.79 -31.90
C LYS A 593 16.46 12.78 -32.79
N SER A 594 16.25 12.85 -34.11
CA SER A 594 16.90 11.97 -35.09
C SER A 594 16.74 10.47 -34.78
N GLY A 595 15.57 10.08 -34.25
CA GLY A 595 15.29 8.69 -33.89
C GLY A 595 15.90 8.20 -32.57
N LYS A 596 16.59 9.07 -31.81
CA LYS A 596 17.28 8.71 -30.56
C LYS A 596 16.65 9.42 -29.38
N GLY A 597 16.07 8.62 -28.47
CA GLY A 597 15.64 9.09 -27.16
C GLY A 597 16.87 9.25 -26.25
N GLU A 598 17.31 10.48 -25.98
CA GLU A 598 18.59 10.74 -25.30
C GLU A 598 18.44 11.39 -23.93
N CYS A 599 19.23 10.96 -22.95
CA CYS A 599 19.42 11.71 -21.71
C CYS A 599 20.11 13.05 -22.01
N PRO A 600 19.50 14.22 -21.72
CA PRO A 600 20.08 15.52 -22.02
C PRO A 600 21.38 15.80 -21.28
N GLU A 601 21.54 15.30 -20.06
CA GLU A 601 22.76 15.50 -19.27
C GLU A 601 23.92 14.67 -19.84
N CYS A 602 23.70 13.38 -20.16
CA CYS A 602 24.69 12.58 -20.89
C CYS A 602 25.12 13.26 -22.21
N LYS A 603 24.19 13.89 -22.92
CA LYS A 603 24.49 14.60 -24.17
C LYS A 603 25.37 15.83 -23.94
N LYS A 604 25.09 16.62 -22.88
CA LYS A 604 25.94 17.76 -22.49
C LYS A 604 27.34 17.32 -22.10
N GLU A 605 27.46 16.16 -21.47
CA GLU A 605 28.74 15.55 -21.06
C GLU A 605 29.48 14.85 -22.23
N GLY A 606 28.86 14.76 -23.41
CA GLY A 606 29.48 14.14 -24.60
C GLY A 606 29.45 12.60 -24.61
N TYR A 607 28.63 11.97 -23.76
CA TYR A 607 28.50 10.51 -23.69
C TYR A 607 27.73 9.94 -24.90
N LYS A 608 28.07 8.71 -25.31
CA LYS A 608 27.55 8.04 -26.52
C LYS A 608 26.85 6.71 -26.23
N ILE A 609 27.34 5.93 -25.26
CA ILE A 609 26.82 4.61 -24.90
C ILE A 609 25.58 4.75 -24.02
N ASN A 610 25.65 5.62 -23.02
CA ASN A 610 24.62 5.77 -21.98
C ASN A 610 23.48 6.73 -22.32
N THR A 611 23.41 7.20 -23.56
CA THR A 611 22.42 8.22 -23.95
C THR A 611 21.09 7.63 -24.38
N ASN A 612 21.08 6.51 -25.10
CA ASN A 612 19.99 6.23 -26.03
C ASN A 612 18.97 5.15 -25.58
N ILE A 613 17.88 5.04 -26.33
CA ILE A 613 16.76 4.12 -26.07
C ILE A 613 17.14 2.64 -26.01
N SER A 614 18.28 2.17 -26.53
CA SER A 614 18.75 0.78 -26.33
C SER A 614 18.94 0.44 -24.85
N ARG A 615 19.05 1.46 -24.00
CA ARG A 615 19.05 1.37 -22.53
C ARG A 615 17.74 1.86 -21.90
N LEU A 616 16.58 1.54 -22.48
CA LEU A 616 15.27 2.02 -22.01
C LEU A 616 14.99 1.82 -20.50
N LYS A 617 15.46 0.72 -19.91
CA LYS A 617 15.32 0.48 -18.46
C LYS A 617 16.12 1.49 -17.64
N ALA A 618 17.26 1.95 -18.14
CA ALA A 618 18.11 2.97 -17.54
C ALA A 618 17.58 4.40 -17.75
N LEU A 619 16.68 4.65 -18.69
CA LEU A 619 16.08 5.98 -18.87
C LEU A 619 14.95 6.17 -17.85
N GLU A 620 14.95 7.24 -17.07
CA GLU A 620 13.97 7.51 -16.03
C GLU A 620 13.33 8.89 -16.20
N PHE A 621 12.06 8.98 -15.85
CA PHE A 621 11.34 10.25 -15.77
C PHE A 621 11.53 10.85 -14.38
N HIS A 622 12.15 12.03 -14.32
CA HIS A 622 12.55 12.71 -13.10
C HIS A 622 11.73 13.98 -12.87
N HIS A 623 11.34 14.23 -11.63
CA HIS A 623 10.67 15.47 -11.23
C HIS A 623 11.72 16.55 -11.02
N THR A 624 11.60 17.69 -11.70
CA THR A 624 12.52 18.82 -11.50
C THR A 624 12.24 19.59 -10.21
N THR A 625 11.09 19.35 -9.58
CA THR A 625 10.70 19.92 -8.28
C THR A 625 10.82 18.87 -7.18
N ASP A 626 10.98 19.33 -5.93
CA ASP A 626 11.05 18.45 -4.75
C ASP A 626 9.72 17.71 -4.45
N GLU A 627 8.63 18.11 -5.10
CA GLU A 627 7.30 17.50 -4.97
C GLU A 627 7.21 16.23 -5.82
N LYS A 628 7.31 15.07 -5.15
CA LYS A 628 7.19 13.75 -5.79
C LYS A 628 5.81 13.16 -5.52
N GLU A 629 4.89 13.31 -6.46
CA GLU A 629 3.61 12.59 -6.39
C GLU A 629 3.77 11.13 -6.84
N HIS A 630 4.49 10.87 -7.94
CA HIS A 630 4.59 9.52 -8.52
C HIS A 630 5.96 9.20 -9.13
N LYS A 631 6.30 7.91 -9.25
CA LYS A 631 7.44 7.44 -10.07
C LYS A 631 6.89 6.86 -11.37
N TYR A 632 7.36 7.32 -12.53
CA TYR A 632 6.88 6.81 -13.84
C TYR A 632 7.72 5.63 -14.34
N SER A 633 7.81 4.57 -13.53
CA SER A 633 8.40 3.29 -13.96
C SER A 633 7.46 2.54 -14.91
N ALA A 634 7.95 1.54 -15.65
CA ALA A 634 7.10 0.75 -16.56
C ALA A 634 5.90 0.10 -15.83
N THR A 635 6.13 -0.47 -14.65
CA THR A 635 5.06 -1.05 -13.81
C THR A 635 4.01 -0.02 -13.43
N VAL A 636 4.44 1.16 -12.94
CA VAL A 636 3.50 2.22 -12.54
C VAL A 636 2.75 2.77 -13.75
N LEU A 637 3.40 2.90 -14.90
CA LEU A 637 2.74 3.32 -16.15
C LEU A 637 1.66 2.32 -16.58
N TYR A 638 1.91 1.01 -16.41
CA TYR A 638 0.89 -0.01 -16.66
C TYR A 638 -0.27 0.06 -15.66
N GLU A 639 0.00 0.31 -14.38
CA GLU A 639 -1.04 0.47 -13.36
C GLU A 639 -1.94 1.67 -13.67
N LEU A 640 -1.34 2.84 -13.94
CA LEU A 640 -2.06 4.04 -14.36
C LEU A 640 -2.90 3.78 -15.62
N PHE A 641 -2.33 3.06 -16.59
CA PHE A 641 -3.04 2.64 -17.80
C PHE A 641 -4.22 1.72 -17.47
N ASN A 642 -4.02 0.74 -16.59
CA ASN A 642 -5.03 -0.23 -16.19
C ASN A 642 -6.21 0.44 -15.46
N GLU A 643 -5.94 1.45 -14.65
CA GLU A 643 -6.95 2.24 -13.94
C GLU A 643 -7.77 3.15 -14.88
N ASN A 644 -7.20 3.52 -16.03
CA ASN A 644 -7.80 4.49 -16.97
C ASN A 644 -8.05 3.90 -18.37
N ARG A 645 -8.33 2.59 -18.46
CA ARG A 645 -8.50 1.89 -19.77
C ARG A 645 -9.70 2.35 -20.58
N ASP A 646 -10.68 3.00 -19.94
CA ASP A 646 -11.84 3.62 -20.57
C ASP A 646 -11.54 4.99 -21.19
N ASN A 647 -10.37 5.58 -20.93
CA ASN A 647 -10.03 6.90 -21.43
C ASN A 647 -9.22 6.82 -22.76
N PRO A 648 -9.81 7.16 -23.93
CA PRO A 648 -9.10 7.14 -25.21
C PRO A 648 -7.98 8.19 -25.32
N LEU A 649 -8.01 9.20 -24.44
CA LEU A 649 -7.02 10.28 -24.34
C LEU A 649 -6.03 10.05 -23.18
N PHE A 650 -5.95 8.83 -22.64
CA PHE A 650 -5.07 8.53 -21.50
C PHE A 650 -3.62 8.97 -21.74
N LEU A 651 -3.05 8.64 -22.91
CA LEU A 651 -1.65 8.97 -23.21
C LEU A 651 -1.43 10.47 -23.35
N GLU A 652 -2.35 11.19 -23.99
CA GLU A 652 -2.32 12.64 -24.15
C GLU A 652 -2.46 13.37 -22.81
N ASN A 653 -3.40 12.90 -21.97
CA ASN A 653 -3.61 13.44 -20.63
C ASN A 653 -2.39 13.19 -19.74
N LEU A 654 -1.76 12.02 -19.87
CA LEU A 654 -0.55 11.67 -19.14
C LEU A 654 0.63 12.57 -19.56
N ILE A 655 0.82 12.80 -20.87
CA ILE A 655 1.82 13.75 -21.39
C ILE A 655 1.58 15.14 -20.82
N LYS A 656 0.37 15.70 -20.95
CA LYS A 656 0.03 17.03 -20.42
C LYS A 656 0.31 17.12 -18.91
N SER A 657 -0.07 16.10 -18.15
CA SER A 657 0.21 16.03 -16.70
C SER A 657 1.71 16.04 -16.39
N MET A 658 2.50 15.26 -17.13
CA MET A 658 3.95 15.21 -16.98
C MET A 658 4.61 16.53 -17.39
N GLU A 659 4.15 17.19 -18.44
CA GLU A 659 4.67 18.49 -18.89
C GLU A 659 4.39 19.59 -17.87
N LEU A 660 3.16 19.66 -17.35
CA LEU A 660 2.76 20.57 -16.28
C LEU A 660 3.62 20.39 -15.02
N LYS A 661 3.95 19.13 -14.68
CA LYS A 661 4.83 18.76 -13.57
C LYS A 661 6.32 18.93 -13.86
N LYS A 662 6.68 19.46 -15.04
CA LYS A 662 8.07 19.69 -15.47
C LYS A 662 8.93 18.41 -15.37
N ILE A 663 8.36 17.27 -15.78
CA ILE A 663 9.05 15.98 -15.75
C ILE A 663 10.08 15.92 -16.87
N THR A 664 11.34 15.63 -16.54
CA THR A 664 12.43 15.48 -17.51
C THR A 664 12.82 14.02 -17.68
N LEU A 665 13.41 13.69 -18.83
CA LEU A 665 14.02 12.38 -19.05
C LEU A 665 15.51 12.44 -18.69
N ILE A 666 15.96 11.61 -17.76
CA ILE A 666 17.39 11.47 -17.41
C ILE A 666 17.77 9.99 -17.35
N CYS A 667 19.06 9.65 -17.39
CA CYS A 667 19.47 8.27 -17.16
C CYS A 667 19.52 7.94 -15.65
N ALA A 668 19.56 6.66 -15.30
CA ALA A 668 19.57 6.18 -13.92
C ALA A 668 20.82 6.68 -13.17
N ASN A 669 21.97 6.80 -13.85
CA ASN A 669 23.16 7.41 -13.26
C ASN A 669 22.92 8.88 -12.87
N HIS A 670 22.39 9.71 -13.77
CA HIS A 670 22.07 11.11 -13.48
C HIS A 670 20.97 11.23 -12.42
N HIS A 671 20.01 10.31 -12.40
CA HIS A 671 19.00 10.25 -11.35
C HIS A 671 19.62 10.03 -9.97
N ASP A 672 20.58 9.10 -9.84
CA ASP A 672 21.31 8.88 -8.59
C ASP A 672 22.08 10.13 -8.16
N ILE A 673 22.74 10.80 -9.09
CA ILE A 673 23.52 12.02 -8.84
C ILE A 673 22.62 13.14 -8.32
N VAL A 674 21.51 13.42 -9.00
CA VAL A 674 20.57 14.48 -8.57
C VAL A 674 19.97 14.14 -7.20
N SER A 675 19.68 12.86 -6.94
CA SER A 675 19.09 12.43 -5.67
C SER A 675 20.06 12.41 -4.48
N SER A 676 21.39 12.39 -4.72
CA SER A 676 22.39 12.21 -3.67
C SER A 676 22.82 13.53 -3.02
N LYS A 677 21.98 14.02 -2.10
CA LYS A 677 22.18 15.28 -1.37
C LYS A 677 23.58 15.45 -0.77
N TYR A 678 24.08 14.46 -0.02
CA TYR A 678 25.35 14.61 0.70
C TYR A 678 26.57 14.47 -0.20
N TYR A 679 26.47 13.69 -1.28
CA TYR A 679 27.50 13.71 -2.31
C TYR A 679 27.60 15.09 -2.93
N ASN A 680 26.46 15.69 -3.32
CA ASN A 680 26.44 17.03 -3.92
C ASN A 680 26.96 18.11 -2.97
N PHE A 681 26.60 18.05 -1.68
CA PHE A 681 27.08 19.00 -0.68
C PHE A 681 28.59 18.90 -0.45
N PHE A 682 29.14 17.68 -0.43
CA PHE A 682 30.53 17.42 -0.07
C PHE A 682 31.35 16.88 -1.24
N ARG A 683 30.94 17.18 -2.49
CA ARG A 683 31.56 16.65 -3.70
C ARG A 683 33.05 16.96 -3.74
N HIS A 684 33.45 18.21 -3.47
CA HIS A 684 34.85 18.66 -3.45
C HIS A 684 35.77 17.76 -2.59
N LEU A 685 35.32 17.43 -1.37
CA LEU A 685 36.05 16.54 -0.46
C LEU A 685 36.03 15.07 -0.94
N ILE A 686 34.88 14.57 -1.41
CA ILE A 686 34.72 13.17 -1.81
C ILE A 686 35.46 12.87 -3.13
N SER A 687 35.34 13.77 -4.10
CA SER A 687 35.98 13.69 -5.40
C SER A 687 37.47 13.97 -5.29
N TRP A 688 37.91 14.71 -4.27
CA TRP A 688 39.31 15.11 -4.08
C TRP A 688 39.89 15.77 -5.34
N LYS A 689 39.11 16.68 -5.94
CA LYS A 689 39.40 17.34 -7.22
C LYS A 689 39.67 18.82 -6.99
N ASP A 690 40.40 19.47 -7.89
CA ASP A 690 40.64 20.91 -7.90
C ASP A 690 41.31 21.43 -6.62
N LEU A 691 42.18 20.60 -6.02
CA LEU A 691 43.02 20.97 -4.89
C LEU A 691 44.34 21.57 -5.37
N PRO A 692 44.89 22.57 -4.66
CA PRO A 692 46.24 23.06 -4.95
C PRO A 692 47.30 21.96 -4.95
N ASN A 693 48.23 21.99 -5.91
CA ASN A 693 49.26 20.95 -6.15
C ASN A 693 50.22 20.70 -4.97
N TYR A 694 50.22 21.56 -3.94
CA TYR A 694 51.01 21.34 -2.72
C TYR A 694 50.31 20.45 -1.68
N PHE A 695 49.05 20.09 -1.91
CA PHE A 695 48.35 19.05 -1.16
C PHE A 695 48.53 17.67 -1.81
N PRO A 696 48.36 16.57 -1.06
CA PRO A 696 48.50 15.22 -1.62
C PRO A 696 47.47 14.94 -2.72
N ASP A 697 47.91 14.25 -3.78
CA ASP A 697 47.07 13.92 -4.94
C ASP A 697 45.90 12.99 -4.61
N LYS A 698 46.03 12.19 -3.54
CA LYS A 698 45.03 11.22 -3.10
C LYS A 698 44.69 11.42 -1.64
N ILE A 699 43.39 11.41 -1.31
CA ILE A 699 42.90 11.51 0.07
C ILE A 699 43.42 10.35 0.93
N GLN A 700 43.63 9.17 0.34
CA GLN A 700 44.11 7.97 1.02
C GLN A 700 45.58 8.06 1.44
N SER A 701 46.33 9.05 0.94
CA SER A 701 47.69 9.35 1.39
C SER A 701 47.72 10.10 2.73
N LEU A 702 46.56 10.53 3.24
CA LEU A 702 46.42 11.15 4.55
C LEU A 702 46.23 10.07 5.62
N SER A 703 46.63 10.37 6.86
CA SER A 703 46.27 9.54 8.01
C SER A 703 44.73 9.46 8.17
N PRO A 704 44.15 8.32 8.61
CA PRO A 704 42.72 8.19 8.86
C PRO A 704 42.17 9.30 9.76
N GLU A 705 42.92 9.70 10.78
CA GLU A 705 42.54 10.74 11.74
C GLU A 705 42.38 12.11 11.07
N LEU A 706 43.28 12.45 10.14
CA LEU A 706 43.17 13.68 9.37
C LEU A 706 41.96 13.65 8.42
N ILE A 707 41.70 12.53 7.74
CA ILE A 707 40.52 12.39 6.85
C ILE A 707 39.23 12.64 7.63
N HIS A 708 39.05 11.98 8.78
CA HIS A 708 37.89 12.15 9.64
C HIS A 708 37.77 13.59 10.18
N ALA A 709 38.90 14.24 10.48
CA ALA A 709 38.92 15.65 10.88
C ALA A 709 38.45 16.57 9.74
N LEU A 710 38.93 16.36 8.51
CA LEU A 710 38.49 17.11 7.34
C LEU A 710 36.99 16.98 7.12
N ILE A 711 36.45 15.76 7.19
CA ILE A 711 35.00 15.51 7.07
C ILE A 711 34.22 16.31 8.13
N LYS A 712 34.66 16.28 9.39
CA LYS A 712 34.03 17.02 10.48
C LYS A 712 34.07 18.53 10.25
N ILE A 713 35.21 19.05 9.79
CA ILE A 713 35.39 20.48 9.48
C ILE A 713 34.45 20.90 8.35
N SER A 714 34.41 20.14 7.25
CA SER A 714 33.51 20.39 6.13
C SER A 714 32.04 20.42 6.55
N ILE A 715 31.58 19.45 7.35
CA ILE A 715 30.20 19.40 7.86
C ILE A 715 29.88 20.60 8.76
N ASN A 716 30.84 21.05 9.57
CA ASN A 716 30.65 22.17 10.48
C ASN A 716 30.76 23.54 9.80
N ALA A 717 31.49 23.63 8.69
CA ALA A 717 31.63 24.83 7.89
C ALA A 717 30.43 25.05 6.96
N TYR A 718 29.88 23.98 6.37
CA TYR A 718 28.86 24.08 5.34
C TYR A 718 27.52 24.66 5.87
N PRO A 719 26.96 25.74 5.29
CA PRO A 719 25.82 26.48 5.87
C PRO A 719 24.57 25.66 6.16
N ILE A 720 24.27 24.67 5.32
CA ILE A 720 23.09 23.81 5.48
C ILE A 720 23.26 22.84 6.65
N THR A 721 24.50 22.41 6.93
CA THR A 721 24.78 21.36 7.94
C THR A 721 25.36 21.89 9.25
N LYS A 722 25.92 23.11 9.28
CA LYS A 722 26.58 23.70 10.46
C LYS A 722 25.71 23.72 11.71
N ASN A 723 24.41 23.94 11.55
CA ASN A 723 23.42 24.06 12.63
C ASN A 723 22.63 22.76 12.92
N LEU A 724 23.03 21.63 12.34
CA LEU A 724 22.42 20.33 12.62
C LEU A 724 22.88 19.79 13.97
N ASN A 725 22.07 18.92 14.59
CA ASN A 725 22.45 18.28 15.85
C ASN A 725 23.53 17.21 15.64
N SER A 726 24.14 16.75 16.74
CA SER A 726 25.24 15.76 16.71
C SER A 726 24.85 14.46 15.99
N LYS A 727 23.64 13.93 16.23
CA LYS A 727 23.14 12.70 15.60
C LYS A 727 23.02 12.85 14.08
N GLN A 728 22.50 13.99 13.61
CA GLN A 728 22.41 14.30 12.18
C GLN A 728 23.79 14.47 11.55
N LYS A 729 24.72 15.16 12.21
CA LYS A 729 26.10 15.30 11.74
C LYS A 729 26.84 13.96 11.69
N ALA A 730 26.60 13.08 12.66
CA ALA A 730 27.15 11.72 12.66
C ALA A 730 26.64 10.91 11.46
N TYR A 731 25.34 11.01 11.14
CA TYR A 731 24.78 10.35 9.95
C TYR A 731 25.40 10.86 8.64
N ILE A 732 25.62 12.18 8.53
CA ILE A 732 26.29 12.79 7.37
C ILE A 732 27.74 12.30 7.27
N LYS A 733 28.47 12.29 8.39
CA LYS A 733 29.84 11.76 8.47
C LYS A 733 29.91 10.31 7.96
N LEU A 734 29.03 9.44 8.47
CA LEU A 734 28.93 8.04 8.03
C LEU A 734 28.65 7.94 6.52
N SER A 735 27.78 8.80 5.99
CA SER A 735 27.46 8.83 4.56
C SER A 735 28.67 9.22 3.71
N ILE A 736 29.48 10.20 4.15
CA ILE A 736 30.70 10.62 3.45
C ILE A 736 31.76 9.51 3.50
N ILE A 737 31.97 8.88 4.67
CA ILE A 737 32.91 7.75 4.82
C ILE A 737 32.51 6.58 3.93
N SER A 738 31.21 6.25 3.89
CA SER A 738 30.65 5.22 3.01
C SER A 738 31.02 5.46 1.53
N LEU A 739 30.90 6.71 1.07
CA LEU A 739 31.28 7.08 -0.29
C LEU A 739 32.79 6.99 -0.52
N LEU A 740 33.61 7.47 0.42
CA LEU A 740 35.07 7.38 0.32
C LEU A 740 35.57 5.92 0.30
N LYS A 741 35.02 5.06 1.15
CA LYS A 741 35.29 3.60 1.14
C LYS A 741 34.95 3.01 -0.23
N ARG A 742 33.76 3.32 -0.75
CA ARG A 742 33.31 2.83 -2.07
C ARG A 742 34.24 3.31 -3.19
N LYS A 743 34.58 4.60 -3.20
CA LYS A 743 35.49 5.20 -4.19
C LYS A 743 36.83 4.47 -4.20
N TYR A 744 37.44 4.31 -3.03
CA TYR A 744 38.72 3.63 -2.87
C TYR A 744 38.68 2.18 -3.39
N ILE A 745 37.64 1.42 -3.04
CA ILE A 745 37.49 0.04 -3.50
C ILE A 745 37.36 -0.02 -5.03
N ILE A 746 36.51 0.82 -5.61
CA ILE A 746 36.31 0.85 -7.07
C ILE A 746 37.60 1.24 -7.79
N GLU A 747 38.26 2.31 -7.36
CA GLU A 747 39.49 2.80 -8.00
C GLU A 747 40.64 1.82 -7.91
N THR A 748 40.74 1.08 -6.80
CA THR A 748 41.80 0.09 -6.61
C THR A 748 41.58 -1.15 -7.49
N LEU A 749 40.32 -1.59 -7.66
CA LEU A 749 40.01 -2.82 -8.41
C LEU A 749 39.80 -2.59 -9.91
N TYR A 750 39.26 -1.43 -10.29
CA TYR A 750 38.75 -1.18 -11.64
C TYR A 750 39.28 0.10 -12.28
N GLY A 751 39.97 0.97 -11.53
CA GLY A 751 40.33 2.32 -11.97
C GLY A 751 39.20 3.34 -11.78
N GLU A 752 39.39 4.54 -12.33
CA GLU A 752 38.51 5.68 -12.07
C GLU A 752 37.21 5.66 -12.89
N SER A 753 37.09 4.81 -13.90
CA SER A 753 35.94 4.76 -14.81
C SER A 753 35.18 3.44 -14.69
N CYS A 754 33.91 3.45 -15.09
CA CYS A 754 33.11 2.25 -15.20
C CYS A 754 33.79 1.26 -16.15
N GLN A 755 34.15 0.10 -15.63
CA GLN A 755 34.87 -0.97 -16.34
C GLN A 755 34.19 -1.48 -17.62
N ILE A 756 32.91 -1.15 -17.84
CA ILE A 756 32.16 -1.52 -19.04
C ILE A 756 32.08 -0.38 -20.05
N CYS A 757 31.51 0.76 -19.66
CA CYS A 757 31.24 1.84 -20.63
C CYS A 757 32.34 2.89 -20.72
N GLY A 758 33.25 2.98 -19.74
CA GLY A 758 34.29 4.01 -19.69
C GLY A 758 33.81 5.45 -19.46
N GLU A 759 32.51 5.75 -19.65
CA GLU A 759 31.96 7.11 -19.64
C GLU A 759 31.79 7.69 -18.23
N PHE A 760 31.26 6.90 -17.31
CA PHE A 760 30.99 7.35 -15.93
C PHE A 760 32.21 7.08 -15.06
N ASN A 761 32.70 8.11 -14.36
CA ASN A 761 33.87 8.03 -13.48
C ASN A 761 33.53 8.26 -11.99
N THR A 762 34.41 7.81 -11.10
CA THR A 762 34.30 7.89 -9.63
C THR A 762 34.49 9.30 -9.08
N ILE A 763 35.09 10.21 -9.86
CA ILE A 763 35.32 11.60 -9.44
C ILE A 763 34.01 12.40 -9.51
N GLU A 764 33.23 12.19 -10.56
CA GLU A 764 32.05 12.99 -10.87
C GLU A 764 30.75 12.23 -10.63
N HIS A 765 30.78 10.91 -10.72
CA HIS A 765 29.59 10.06 -10.77
C HIS A 765 29.60 8.92 -9.74
N LEU A 766 30.40 9.01 -8.67
CA LEU A 766 30.58 7.94 -7.67
C LEU A 766 29.27 7.28 -7.20
N VAL A 767 28.24 8.08 -6.97
CA VAL A 767 26.95 7.62 -6.44
C VAL A 767 26.17 6.76 -7.42
N SER A 768 26.51 6.82 -8.70
CA SER A 768 25.93 5.97 -9.75
C SER A 768 26.52 4.57 -9.77
N PHE A 769 27.59 4.28 -9.01
CA PHE A 769 28.20 2.96 -8.98
C PHE A 769 27.51 2.06 -7.95
N HIS A 770 27.00 0.92 -8.43
CA HIS A 770 26.30 -0.10 -7.65
C HIS A 770 26.99 -1.45 -7.78
N PHE A 771 26.89 -2.24 -6.72
CA PHE A 771 27.38 -3.61 -6.72
C PHE A 771 26.35 -4.53 -7.39
N ASN A 772 26.80 -5.22 -8.42
CA ASN A 772 26.02 -6.11 -9.28
C ASN A 772 26.37 -7.56 -8.96
N HIS A 773 25.39 -8.43 -8.73
CA HIS A 773 25.66 -9.87 -8.56
C HIS A 773 25.69 -10.54 -9.93
N ILE A 774 26.55 -11.54 -10.14
CA ILE A 774 26.45 -12.38 -11.35
C ILE A 774 25.07 -13.07 -11.41
N ASP A 775 24.62 -13.58 -10.27
CA ASP A 775 23.37 -14.31 -10.13
C ASP A 775 22.56 -13.76 -8.95
N GLU A 776 21.43 -13.09 -9.25
CA GLU A 776 20.56 -12.52 -8.22
C GLU A 776 19.94 -13.58 -7.30
N THR A 777 19.83 -14.84 -7.75
CA THR A 777 19.23 -15.92 -6.95
C THR A 777 20.14 -16.39 -5.82
N LYS A 778 21.44 -16.09 -5.89
CA LYS A 778 22.47 -16.47 -4.91
C LYS A 778 22.83 -15.35 -3.95
N LYS A 779 22.14 -14.21 -4.02
CA LYS A 779 22.41 -13.04 -3.19
C LYS A 779 22.12 -13.35 -1.71
N THR A 780 23.13 -13.25 -0.86
CA THR A 780 22.97 -13.44 0.60
C THR A 780 23.07 -12.13 1.37
N LEU A 781 23.66 -11.09 0.78
CA LEU A 781 23.79 -9.78 1.43
C LEU A 781 23.34 -8.60 0.56
N VAL A 782 23.15 -7.46 1.23
CA VAL A 782 22.90 -6.17 0.56
C VAL A 782 24.15 -5.31 0.70
N ALA A 783 24.91 -5.16 -0.39
CA ALA A 783 26.22 -4.48 -0.39
C ALA A 783 26.19 -3.11 0.30
N SER A 784 25.13 -2.31 0.08
CA SER A 784 25.00 -0.98 0.68
C SER A 784 24.94 -0.98 2.21
N ASN A 785 24.56 -2.09 2.85
CA ASN A 785 24.57 -2.23 4.30
C ASN A 785 25.98 -2.36 4.88
N LEU A 786 26.92 -2.93 4.12
CA LEU A 786 28.32 -3.08 4.56
C LEU A 786 29.00 -1.72 4.79
N PHE A 787 28.57 -0.69 4.05
CA PHE A 787 29.12 0.66 4.16
C PHE A 787 28.44 1.53 5.22
N LYS A 788 27.41 1.04 5.92
CA LYS A 788 26.68 1.81 6.94
C LYS A 788 27.39 1.84 8.30
N SER A 789 28.43 1.01 8.49
CA SER A 789 29.22 0.97 9.70
C SER A 789 30.58 1.66 9.52
N GLU A 790 30.98 2.41 10.55
CA GLU A 790 32.34 2.95 10.65
C GLU A 790 33.36 1.82 10.92
N GLU A 791 32.94 0.75 11.60
CA GLU A 791 33.78 -0.34 12.10
C GLU A 791 34.22 -1.30 11.00
N ILE A 792 33.34 -1.59 10.02
CA ILE A 792 33.64 -2.54 8.95
C ILE A 792 34.69 -1.92 8.02
N THR A 793 35.84 -2.58 7.87
CA THR A 793 36.98 -2.05 7.11
C THR A 793 36.81 -2.21 5.59
N CYS A 794 37.68 -1.61 4.78
CA CYS A 794 37.61 -1.77 3.32
C CYS A 794 37.95 -3.21 2.91
N SER A 795 38.97 -3.79 3.55
CA SER A 795 39.39 -5.18 3.38
C SER A 795 38.25 -6.16 3.72
N GLU A 796 37.57 -5.96 4.85
CA GLU A 796 36.41 -6.76 5.26
C GLU A 796 35.21 -6.61 4.30
N ILE A 797 34.95 -5.39 3.81
CA ILE A 797 33.91 -5.14 2.80
C ILE A 797 34.21 -5.96 1.54
N VAL A 798 35.44 -5.85 1.01
CA VAL A 798 35.84 -6.57 -0.21
C VAL A 798 35.74 -8.08 -0.01
N SER A 799 36.22 -8.61 1.12
CA SER A 799 36.13 -10.03 1.43
C SER A 799 34.68 -10.55 1.41
N LYS A 800 33.74 -9.80 1.99
CA LYS A 800 32.31 -10.15 1.96
C LYS A 800 31.70 -10.02 0.56
N LEU A 801 32.12 -9.03 -0.23
CA LEU A 801 31.62 -8.83 -1.59
C LEU A 801 32.16 -9.88 -2.58
N ASP A 802 33.37 -10.36 -2.39
CA ASP A 802 33.98 -11.45 -3.17
C ASP A 802 33.16 -12.75 -3.04
N GLN A 803 32.73 -13.08 -1.82
CA GLN A 803 31.86 -14.23 -1.54
C GLN A 803 30.50 -14.17 -2.29
N GLU A 804 29.99 -12.97 -2.55
CA GLU A 804 28.74 -12.77 -3.31
C GLU A 804 28.89 -12.95 -4.82
N ARG A 805 30.13 -13.12 -5.32
CA ARG A 805 30.45 -13.22 -6.75
C ARG A 805 29.81 -12.09 -7.56
N GLY A 806 30.10 -10.85 -7.15
CA GLY A 806 29.63 -9.64 -7.82
C GLY A 806 30.74 -8.62 -8.10
N GLY A 807 30.38 -7.49 -8.69
CA GLY A 807 31.29 -6.48 -9.23
C GLY A 807 30.65 -5.10 -9.29
N TYR A 808 31.42 -4.02 -9.32
CA TYR A 808 30.85 -2.68 -9.42
C TYR A 808 30.61 -2.23 -10.86
N LEU A 809 29.43 -1.65 -11.12
CA LEU A 809 29.02 -1.07 -12.40
C LEU A 809 28.36 0.29 -12.18
N CYS A 810 28.44 1.19 -13.15
CA CYS A 810 27.50 2.32 -13.17
C CYS A 810 26.07 1.80 -13.34
N ASN A 811 25.09 2.48 -12.74
CA ASN A 811 23.69 2.08 -12.67
C ASN A 811 23.10 1.76 -14.06
N ASN A 812 23.47 2.54 -15.08
CA ASN A 812 23.05 2.26 -16.45
C ASN A 812 23.54 0.89 -16.94
N CYS A 813 24.82 0.55 -16.78
CA CYS A 813 25.35 -0.78 -17.14
C CYS A 813 24.76 -1.89 -16.24
N HIS A 814 24.58 -1.62 -14.95
CA HIS A 814 23.91 -2.52 -14.00
C HIS A 814 22.49 -2.90 -14.48
N THR A 815 21.70 -1.93 -14.97
CA THR A 815 20.37 -2.23 -15.52
C THR A 815 20.41 -3.08 -16.80
N VAL A 816 21.52 -3.08 -17.53
CA VAL A 816 21.73 -3.92 -18.73
C VAL A 816 22.17 -5.33 -18.35
N PHE A 817 22.93 -5.48 -17.27
CA PHE A 817 23.42 -6.78 -16.81
C PHE A 817 22.26 -7.69 -16.35
N HIS A 818 21.38 -7.19 -15.48
CA HIS A 818 20.21 -7.92 -14.95
C HIS A 818 19.04 -8.05 -15.95
N ARG A 819 19.34 -8.18 -17.25
CA ARG A 819 18.34 -8.28 -18.33
C ARG A 819 17.93 -9.70 -18.66
N SER A 820 18.48 -10.77 -18.07
CA SER A 820 18.22 -12.14 -18.54
C SER A 820 16.73 -12.49 -18.65
N SER A 821 15.86 -12.07 -17.72
CA SER A 821 14.41 -12.29 -17.81
C SER A 821 13.63 -11.23 -18.61
N TYR A 822 14.28 -10.13 -18.98
CA TYR A 822 13.69 -8.99 -19.68
C TYR A 822 14.17 -8.90 -21.13
N TYR A 823 15.17 -9.68 -21.52
CA TYR A 823 15.75 -9.68 -22.86
C TYR A 823 14.75 -10.19 -23.90
N ASP A 824 14.10 -11.33 -23.65
CA ASP A 824 13.04 -11.89 -24.51
C ASP A 824 11.86 -10.92 -24.66
N LEU A 825 11.62 -10.10 -23.64
CA LEU A 825 10.61 -9.05 -23.66
C LEU A 825 10.96 -7.91 -24.61
N LEU A 826 12.25 -7.61 -24.81
CA LEU A 826 12.69 -6.44 -25.57
C LEU A 826 12.39 -6.58 -27.06
N GLU A 827 12.43 -7.79 -27.61
CA GLU A 827 11.98 -8.08 -28.98
C GLU A 827 10.51 -7.67 -29.20
N HIS A 828 9.70 -7.77 -28.16
CA HIS A 828 8.32 -7.29 -28.20
C HIS A 828 8.16 -5.82 -27.85
N VAL A 829 9.19 -5.16 -27.29
CA VAL A 829 9.19 -3.73 -26.95
C VAL A 829 9.70 -2.85 -28.09
N TYR A 830 10.72 -3.27 -28.84
CA TYR A 830 11.21 -2.53 -30.01
C TYR A 830 10.72 -3.19 -31.29
N ILE A 831 10.20 -2.40 -32.21
CA ILE A 831 9.81 -2.87 -33.56
C ILE A 831 11.01 -2.76 -34.52
N ASP A 832 11.95 -1.88 -34.21
CA ASP A 832 13.11 -1.61 -35.04
C ASP A 832 14.20 -2.66 -34.75
N GLU A 833 14.46 -3.51 -35.74
CA GLU A 833 15.46 -4.58 -35.68
C GLU A 833 16.87 -4.03 -35.41
N ASN A 834 17.21 -2.84 -35.92
CA ASN A 834 18.51 -2.22 -35.66
C ASN A 834 18.68 -1.84 -34.18
N VAL A 835 17.58 -1.41 -33.53
CA VAL A 835 17.61 -1.11 -32.09
C VAL A 835 17.76 -2.41 -31.30
N MET A 836 17.11 -3.50 -31.73
CA MET A 836 17.26 -4.81 -31.10
C MET A 836 18.66 -5.39 -31.25
N GLU A 837 19.26 -5.29 -32.43
CA GLU A 837 20.64 -5.70 -32.65
C GLU A 837 21.60 -4.93 -31.74
N LYS A 838 21.40 -3.61 -31.60
CA LYS A 838 22.17 -2.78 -30.68
C LYS A 838 21.96 -3.17 -29.22
N VAL A 839 20.73 -3.50 -28.81
CA VAL A 839 20.40 -4.00 -27.47
C VAL A 839 21.11 -5.32 -27.18
N SER A 840 21.14 -6.24 -28.16
CA SER A 840 21.82 -7.53 -28.10
C SER A 840 23.32 -7.36 -27.92
N LYS A 841 23.96 -6.61 -28.84
CA LYS A 841 25.39 -6.31 -28.80
C LYS A 841 25.79 -5.65 -27.48
N ASP A 842 25.01 -4.69 -26.98
CA ASP A 842 25.25 -4.02 -25.70
C ASP A 842 25.11 -4.99 -24.50
N HIS A 843 24.12 -5.90 -24.51
CA HIS A 843 23.96 -6.88 -23.45
C HIS A 843 25.12 -7.89 -23.40
N ILE A 844 25.53 -8.41 -24.56
CA ILE A 844 26.66 -9.32 -24.69
C ILE A 844 27.95 -8.62 -24.23
N HIS A 845 28.19 -7.39 -24.71
CA HIS A 845 29.34 -6.59 -24.32
C HIS A 845 29.39 -6.35 -22.80
N VAL A 846 28.27 -5.98 -22.17
CA VAL A 846 28.19 -5.77 -20.71
C VAL A 846 28.50 -7.05 -19.94
N LYS A 847 27.99 -8.21 -20.38
CA LYS A 847 28.23 -9.49 -19.71
C LYS A 847 29.67 -9.97 -19.86
N GLN A 848 30.24 -9.89 -21.06
CA GLN A 848 31.59 -10.36 -21.35
C GLN A 848 32.67 -9.54 -20.65
N ASN A 849 32.45 -8.24 -20.46
CA ASN A 849 33.43 -7.34 -19.87
C ASN A 849 33.26 -7.14 -18.34
N PHE A 850 32.30 -7.83 -17.71
CA PHE A 850 32.03 -7.68 -16.28
C PHE A 850 33.10 -8.38 -15.44
N LYS A 851 33.89 -7.61 -14.69
CA LYS A 851 34.89 -8.15 -13.76
C LYS A 851 34.36 -8.16 -12.34
N LEU A 852 34.62 -9.28 -11.68
CA LEU A 852 34.26 -9.52 -10.28
C LEU A 852 35.12 -8.69 -9.32
N VAL A 853 34.57 -8.39 -8.14
CA VAL A 853 35.36 -8.08 -6.96
C VAL A 853 36.12 -9.35 -6.59
N TYR A 854 37.37 -9.19 -6.22
CA TYR A 854 38.20 -10.26 -5.68
C TYR A 854 38.92 -9.74 -4.44
N SER A 855 39.06 -10.59 -3.43
CA SER A 855 39.88 -10.28 -2.25
C SER A 855 41.32 -10.10 -2.72
N SER A 856 41.89 -8.95 -2.39
CA SER A 856 43.23 -8.57 -2.80
C SER A 856 43.97 -7.94 -1.64
N GLU A 857 45.22 -8.35 -1.45
CA GLU A 857 46.15 -7.73 -0.49
C GLU A 857 46.42 -6.25 -0.80
N LEU A 858 46.08 -5.80 -2.03
CA LEU A 858 46.16 -4.40 -2.43
C LEU A 858 45.13 -3.51 -1.71
N ILE A 859 44.03 -4.09 -1.20
CA ILE A 859 42.99 -3.34 -0.49
C ILE A 859 43.40 -3.11 0.96
N LYS A 860 43.83 -1.89 1.24
CA LYS A 860 44.18 -1.40 2.58
C LYS A 860 42.98 -0.78 3.28
N ASP A 861 43.16 -0.35 4.53
CA ASP A 861 42.12 0.27 5.35
C ASP A 861 42.39 1.75 5.67
N PRO A 862 42.45 2.65 4.67
CA PRO A 862 42.85 4.05 4.85
C PRO A 862 41.87 4.89 5.70
N PHE A 863 40.70 4.34 6.03
CA PHE A 863 39.67 5.03 6.82
C PHE A 863 39.48 4.44 8.21
N LYS A 864 40.21 3.36 8.56
CA LYS A 864 40.17 2.73 9.88
C LYS A 864 40.92 3.60 10.88
N LEU A 865 40.21 4.12 11.87
CA LEU A 865 40.81 4.92 12.93
C LEU A 865 41.71 4.03 13.80
N SER A 866 42.92 4.49 14.09
CA SER A 866 43.78 3.85 15.08
C SER A 866 43.27 4.09 16.50
N LYS A 867 42.70 5.28 16.74
CA LYS A 867 42.06 5.71 17.99
C LYS A 867 40.90 6.65 17.71
N ARG A 868 39.96 6.73 18.66
CA ARG A 868 38.81 7.65 18.56
C ARG A 868 39.29 9.10 18.60
N LEU A 869 39.05 9.85 17.53
CA LEU A 869 39.34 11.28 17.46
C LEU A 869 38.60 12.05 18.56
N SER A 870 39.37 12.61 19.47
CA SER A 870 38.87 13.62 20.40
C SER A 870 38.46 14.90 19.65
N GLY A 871 37.51 15.65 20.20
CA GLY A 871 37.13 16.95 19.65
C GLY A 871 38.25 18.01 19.68
N ASN A 872 39.38 17.70 20.32
CA ASN A 872 40.45 18.64 20.62
C ASN A 872 41.58 18.63 19.59
N PHE A 873 41.64 17.65 18.66
CA PHE A 873 42.71 17.57 17.66
C PHE A 873 42.89 18.87 16.85
N GLU A 874 41.83 19.32 16.17
CA GLU A 874 41.82 20.57 15.39
C GLU A 874 42.16 21.78 16.28
N LYS A 875 41.56 21.85 17.47
CA LYS A 875 41.77 22.96 18.41
C LYS A 875 43.24 23.05 18.85
N CYS A 876 43.89 21.92 19.09
CA CYS A 876 45.30 21.88 19.49
C CYS A 876 46.21 22.37 18.38
N LEU A 877 46.03 21.90 17.14
CA LEU A 877 46.84 22.36 16.00
C LEU A 877 46.68 23.87 15.77
N ILE A 878 45.44 24.38 15.84
CA ILE A 878 45.16 25.82 15.71
C ILE A 878 45.79 26.62 16.86
N ALA A 879 45.70 26.12 18.09
CA ALA A 879 46.26 26.81 19.25
C ALA A 879 47.79 26.88 19.17
N ILE A 880 48.46 25.78 18.80
CA ILE A 880 49.92 25.73 18.65
C ILE A 880 50.37 26.68 17.52
N ASP A 881 49.71 26.69 16.36
CA ASP A 881 50.05 27.62 15.26
C ASP A 881 49.88 29.10 15.65
N LYS A 882 48.84 29.43 16.42
CA LYS A 882 48.63 30.79 16.90
C LYS A 882 49.71 31.22 17.90
N LEU A 883 50.07 30.32 18.81
CA LEU A 883 51.08 30.59 19.84
C LEU A 883 52.50 30.62 19.23
N SER A 884 52.79 29.82 18.21
CA SER A 884 54.12 29.83 17.57
C SER A 884 54.40 31.18 16.89
N LYS A 885 53.36 31.87 16.42
CA LYS A 885 53.47 33.21 15.82
C LYS A 885 53.79 34.31 16.84
N THR A 886 53.65 34.06 18.15
CA THR A 886 54.03 35.03 19.19
C THR A 886 55.50 34.89 19.62
N GLY A 887 56.27 33.98 19.00
CA GLY A 887 57.70 33.79 19.27
C GLY A 887 58.04 33.18 20.65
N GLY A 888 57.04 32.77 21.42
CA GLY A 888 57.23 32.20 22.76
C GLY A 888 57.19 30.66 22.78
N ILE A 889 57.87 30.07 23.77
CA ILE A 889 57.85 28.62 24.01
C ILE A 889 56.43 28.17 24.40
N ILE A 890 55.92 27.13 23.74
CA ILE A 890 54.56 26.63 23.95
C ILE A 890 54.60 25.50 24.98
N THR A 891 54.24 25.80 26.23
CA THR A 891 54.20 24.82 27.32
C THR A 891 52.80 24.26 27.57
N ASN A 892 52.70 23.18 28.36
CA ASN A 892 51.41 22.63 28.85
C ASN A 892 50.48 23.70 29.43
N ARG A 893 51.03 24.64 30.20
CA ARG A 893 50.27 25.72 30.86
C ARG A 893 49.70 26.69 29.83
N ILE A 894 50.53 27.13 28.89
CA ILE A 894 50.14 28.08 27.84
C ILE A 894 49.07 27.45 26.93
N LEU A 895 49.28 26.20 26.51
CA LEU A 895 48.34 25.50 25.65
C LEU A 895 47.02 25.19 26.37
N ALA A 896 47.03 24.85 27.66
CA ALA A 896 45.82 24.68 28.45
C ALA A 896 44.99 25.96 28.52
N ASN A 897 45.64 27.11 28.74
CA ASN A 897 44.99 28.42 28.73
C ASN A 897 44.36 28.71 27.35
N ALA A 898 45.09 28.50 26.25
CA ALA A 898 44.60 28.72 24.90
C ALA A 898 43.40 27.82 24.52
N LEU A 899 43.35 26.61 25.08
CA LEU A 899 42.26 25.65 24.86
C LEU A 899 41.07 25.82 25.82
N GLY A 900 41.20 26.68 26.84
CA GLY A 900 40.19 26.86 27.90
C GLY A 900 40.07 25.65 28.83
N VAL A 901 41.16 24.93 29.07
CA VAL A 901 41.20 23.72 29.90
C VAL A 901 41.78 24.06 31.27
N LYS A 902 41.09 23.67 32.35
CA LYS A 902 41.43 24.07 33.74
C LYS A 902 42.79 23.59 34.24
N SER A 903 43.35 22.51 33.68
CA SER A 903 44.58 21.90 34.19
C SER A 903 45.58 21.60 33.07
N PRO A 904 46.85 22.05 33.20
CA PRO A 904 47.94 21.67 32.28
C PRO A 904 48.15 20.16 32.18
N LYS A 905 47.85 19.39 33.24
CA LYS A 905 47.94 17.92 33.25
C LYS A 905 47.02 17.28 32.21
N ILE A 906 45.88 17.89 31.89
CA ILE A 906 44.94 17.38 30.88
C ILE A 906 45.55 17.47 29.48
N VAL A 907 46.37 18.50 29.20
CA VAL A 907 47.08 18.65 27.93
C VAL A 907 48.17 17.59 27.79
N ALA A 908 48.96 17.36 28.84
CA ALA A 908 49.96 16.28 28.85
C ALA A 908 49.30 14.91 28.61
N GLN A 909 48.27 14.57 29.40
CA GLN A 909 47.51 13.33 29.24
C GLN A 909 46.86 13.20 27.86
N PHE A 910 46.45 14.31 27.25
CA PHE A 910 45.90 14.32 25.91
C PHE A 910 46.93 13.84 24.89
N PHE A 911 48.14 14.40 24.89
CA PHE A 911 49.19 13.99 23.96
C PHE A 911 49.72 12.59 24.24
N ASP A 912 49.85 12.20 25.51
CA ASP A 912 50.26 10.85 25.89
C ASP A 912 49.26 9.79 25.41
N ARG A 913 47.96 10.06 25.51
CA ARG A 913 46.90 9.13 25.05
C ARG A 913 46.78 9.09 23.51
N ASN A 914 47.24 10.12 22.82
CA ASN A 914 47.07 10.31 21.37
C ASN A 914 48.42 10.33 20.64
N GLU A 915 49.17 9.23 20.76
CA GLU A 915 50.51 9.09 20.18
C GLU A 915 50.60 9.41 18.67
N TYR A 916 49.54 9.15 17.89
CA TYR A 916 49.49 9.51 16.48
C TYR A 916 49.69 11.02 16.23
N LEU A 917 49.47 11.88 17.23
CA LEU A 917 49.70 13.33 17.14
C LEU A 917 51.18 13.69 17.03
N LYS A 918 52.09 12.82 17.46
CA LYS A 918 53.55 13.04 17.35
C LYS A 918 53.99 13.24 15.89
N GLN A 919 53.22 12.74 14.92
CA GLN A 919 53.51 12.99 13.49
C GLN A 919 53.18 14.42 13.05
N PHE A 920 52.34 15.14 13.80
CA PHE A 920 51.91 16.50 13.51
C PHE A 920 52.59 17.52 14.45
N ILE A 921 52.91 17.12 15.67
CA ILE A 921 53.45 17.97 16.73
C ILE A 921 54.72 17.34 17.27
N ARG A 922 55.83 18.10 17.25
CA ARG A 922 57.06 17.75 17.96
C ARG A 922 56.87 18.08 19.43
N ILE A 923 57.19 17.12 20.29
CA ILE A 923 57.07 17.24 21.74
C ILE A 923 58.47 17.06 22.33
N SER A 924 59.05 18.14 22.88
CA SER A 924 60.35 18.11 23.56
C SER A 924 60.14 18.16 25.07
N ARG A 925 60.96 17.45 25.84
CA ARG A 925 60.87 17.38 27.31
C ARG A 925 62.26 17.67 27.91
N GLU A 926 62.45 18.88 28.42
CA GLU A 926 63.70 19.33 29.08
C GLU A 926 63.34 19.92 30.45
N ASP A 927 64.07 19.55 31.51
CA ASP A 927 63.98 20.14 32.86
C ASP A 927 62.56 20.41 33.39
N ARG A 928 61.68 19.41 33.26
CA ARG A 928 60.26 19.42 33.67
C ARG A 928 59.35 20.32 32.83
N ILE A 929 59.85 20.94 31.77
CA ILE A 929 59.09 21.69 30.78
C ILE A 929 58.80 20.76 29.59
N THR A 930 57.53 20.71 29.18
CA THR A 930 57.12 20.04 27.93
C THR A 930 56.80 21.11 26.91
N GLU A 931 57.51 21.10 25.80
CA GLU A 931 57.39 22.05 24.70
C GLU A 931 56.68 21.41 23.51
N TYR A 932 55.88 22.23 22.81
CA TYR A 932 55.10 21.81 21.65
C TYR A 932 55.41 22.65 20.43
N GLU A 933 55.75 22.02 19.31
CA GLU A 933 55.98 22.70 18.03
C GLU A 933 55.25 21.97 16.90
N LEU A 934 54.72 22.69 15.91
CA LEU A 934 54.18 22.05 14.71
C LEU A 934 55.31 21.51 13.84
N THR A 935 55.20 20.23 13.46
CA THR A 935 56.06 19.66 12.41
C THR A 935 55.65 20.19 11.04
N LYS A 936 56.49 19.97 10.00
CA LYS A 936 56.12 20.22 8.60
C LYS A 936 54.81 19.53 8.19
N LYS A 937 54.55 18.31 8.68
CA LYS A 937 53.27 17.60 8.47
C LYS A 937 52.12 18.29 9.20
N GLY A 938 52.35 18.79 10.41
CA GLY A 938 51.40 19.60 11.18
C GLY A 938 50.96 20.87 10.44
N PHE A 939 51.91 21.65 9.93
CA PHE A 939 51.62 22.84 9.12
C PHE A 939 50.82 22.49 7.85
N LYS A 940 51.19 21.43 7.12
CA LYS A 940 50.44 20.96 5.95
C LYS A 940 49.01 20.55 6.31
N ALA A 941 48.83 19.79 7.40
CA ALA A 941 47.51 19.38 7.88
C ALA A 941 46.63 20.58 8.25
N LEU A 942 47.19 21.56 8.96
CA LEU A 942 46.47 22.78 9.34
C LEU A 942 46.08 23.63 8.11
N SER A 943 47.00 23.77 7.15
CA SER A 943 46.72 24.44 5.87
C SER A 943 45.54 23.78 5.13
N LEU A 944 45.53 22.45 5.06
CA LEU A 944 44.45 21.68 4.44
C LEU A 944 43.11 21.81 5.19
N MET A 945 43.14 21.77 6.51
CA MET A 945 41.95 22.02 7.36
C MET A 945 41.36 23.41 7.11
N ASN A 946 42.22 24.44 7.09
CA ASN A 946 41.81 25.82 6.83
C ASN A 946 41.27 26.00 5.41
N TYR A 947 41.88 25.36 4.42
CA TYR A 947 41.39 25.35 3.04
C TYR A 947 39.95 24.82 2.96
N PHE A 948 39.68 23.63 3.49
CA PHE A 948 38.34 23.05 3.44
C PHE A 948 37.33 23.84 4.28
N LYS A 949 37.75 24.37 5.44
CA LYS A 949 36.91 25.26 6.25
C LYS A 949 36.49 26.51 5.46
N LYS A 950 37.44 27.16 4.77
CA LYS A 950 37.17 28.34 3.94
C LYS A 950 36.26 27.99 2.76
N TYR A 951 36.61 26.95 2.00
CA TYR A 951 35.83 26.48 0.84
C TYR A 951 34.38 26.20 1.19
N TYR A 952 34.12 25.44 2.26
CA TYR A 952 32.76 25.08 2.63
C TYR A 952 32.01 26.20 3.35
N SER A 953 32.70 27.19 3.93
CA SER A 953 32.03 28.36 4.52
C SER A 953 31.57 29.36 3.45
N SER A 954 32.17 29.36 2.26
CA SER A 954 31.83 30.27 1.15
C SER A 954 30.80 29.73 0.15
N ARG A 955 30.34 28.48 0.32
CA ARG A 955 29.30 27.83 -0.48
C ARG A 955 27.97 27.92 0.24
#